data_AF-A0A6G0WEN5-F1
#
_entry.id   AF-A0A6G0WEN5-F1
#
_cell.length_a   1.000
_cell.length_b   1.000
_cell.length_c   1.000
_cell.angle_alpha   90.00
_cell.angle_beta   90.00
_cell.angle_gamma   90.00
#
_symmetry.space_group_name_H-M   'P 1'
#
loop_
_entity.id
_entity.type
_entity.pdbx_description
1 polymer ?
#
loop_
_entity_poly.entity_id
_entity_poly.type
_entity_poly.pdbx_seq_one_letter_code
_entity_poly.pdbx_strand_id
1 'polypeptide(L)'
;MVNAAADELEANPVESNDQDNNADHDDEASNASSFHEFWLHDLIELGHIDALKAGLEEDEDVFQSCLTETDDMGCTPLHTALLYPNEEILSFLWSFGPQALALDTYCNGTPLLHLVLRMTTFSVHRDVCLTFLERLLATETFMESALQSKDDVGNSIFHIAAMANVTTLFAKLDPSRDMLEGRNRMGDRPLHVAVKFRSVDVIRTLVHDHHVDILAPTSFGLSALHLAAASIDAETLLPLLDADWKQCTMKNGLDQTPLDVYTASQGQSMDGKNGTCFLYHPDAMEHLPMAMHVRGKDEPPADNLERMRSLVTPGLGVLRTLEFEQLQVRWEHEIPRADIGDVLRVHEMSYFSKLQTLCGRIPDDMSADDLAMYCLDPDTALSKNSLDAAMRAAGNVCAAVDKVVRGDARNAFCIVRPPGHHAGPVGKVTCEHDRIGSHGFCLLNNVAIGAAYARSHYKAQGINRIAILDFDVHHGNGTEDCLRHLVPRVEEIRFETPYTSGTQVIHKYKPWRNDHDADDVYFCSVHGYGMKDPKGEHPPGMYAGAWFYPGSGETNIPLTKEQENDAEDGDKSPTSKIINIGLPYQRGQLARQEWRRVFRNIVLPQVMAFKPDLIFLSAGFDGHKNESVNWGYIGLMEHDYEWLTQSVVQVANSCCNGRVISVLEGGYNFHGRVASCFSRSVAAHARGLVHGARFRHEWSDAAMAYETQCEESMIQDAAQKKAKRQSMEESDGLEKRESKRQRKVVDYVALAAELQKENTEEK
;
A
#
# COMPACT_ATOMS: atom_id res chain seq x y z
N MET A 1 -25.38 -11.13 28.55
CA MET A 1 -25.17 -10.97 30.00
C MET A 1 -23.99 -11.86 30.40
N VAL A 2 -22.83 -11.24 30.52
CA VAL A 2 -21.76 -11.41 31.55
C VAL A 2 -21.48 -12.81 32.15
N ASN A 3 -20.25 -13.25 31.86
CA ASN A 3 -19.25 -13.99 32.67
C ASN A 3 -19.30 -15.51 32.94
N ALA A 4 -18.16 -16.10 32.53
CA ALA A 4 -17.24 -16.99 33.26
C ALA A 4 -17.58 -18.47 33.45
N ALA A 5 -16.76 -19.33 32.81
CA ALA A 5 -15.95 -20.34 33.50
C ALA A 5 -14.85 -20.83 32.54
N ALA A 6 -13.60 -20.66 32.98
CA ALA A 6 -12.45 -21.38 32.49
C ALA A 6 -12.50 -22.82 33.05
N ASP A 7 -11.98 -23.80 32.30
CA ASP A 7 -11.40 -25.00 32.90
C ASP A 7 -10.33 -25.62 31.98
N GLU A 8 -9.18 -25.76 32.62
CA GLU A 8 -7.96 -26.56 32.46
C GLU A 8 -7.97 -27.74 31.47
N LEU A 9 -6.91 -27.81 30.66
CA LEU A 9 -6.41 -29.05 30.04
C LEU A 9 -4.91 -29.16 30.34
N GLU A 10 -4.58 -30.04 31.29
CA GLU A 10 -3.23 -30.44 31.68
C GLU A 10 -2.48 -31.09 30.52
N ALA A 11 -1.24 -30.65 30.30
CA ALA A 11 -0.29 -31.27 29.40
C ALA A 11 0.47 -32.40 30.11
N ASN A 12 0.39 -33.63 29.58
CA ASN A 12 1.32 -34.71 29.89
C ASN A 12 2.47 -34.70 28.88
N PRO A 13 3.73 -34.89 29.30
CA PRO A 13 4.88 -34.88 28.40
C PRO A 13 4.99 -36.20 27.65
N VAL A 14 5.19 -36.13 26.33
CA VAL A 14 5.57 -37.28 25.50
C VAL A 14 7.09 -37.32 25.45
N GLU A 15 7.68 -38.32 26.09
CA GLU A 15 9.07 -38.72 25.87
C GLU A 15 9.21 -39.28 24.44
N SER A 16 10.03 -38.65 23.61
CA SER A 16 10.56 -39.25 22.38
C SER A 16 12.06 -39.54 22.56
N ASN A 17 12.36 -40.81 22.78
CA ASN A 17 13.65 -41.40 22.46
C ASN A 17 13.88 -41.25 20.96
N ASP A 18 14.97 -40.59 20.56
CA ASP A 18 15.67 -40.98 19.34
C ASP A 18 17.17 -40.91 19.57
N GLN A 19 17.79 -42.07 19.33
CA GLN A 19 19.20 -42.32 19.45
C GLN A 19 19.92 -41.84 18.20
N ASP A 20 21.04 -41.17 18.44
CA ASP A 20 22.23 -41.00 17.62
C ASP A 20 22.30 -41.80 16.30
N ASN A 21 22.53 -41.07 15.21
CA ASN A 21 23.43 -41.53 14.15
C ASN A 21 24.31 -40.36 13.69
N ASN A 22 25.58 -40.45 14.10
CA ASN A 22 26.70 -39.66 13.63
C ASN A 22 26.86 -39.69 12.10
N ALA A 23 27.17 -38.53 11.53
CA ALA A 23 28.11 -38.44 10.43
C ALA A 23 28.94 -37.15 10.63
N ASP A 24 30.12 -37.33 11.21
CA ASP A 24 31.20 -36.35 11.28
C ASP A 24 31.63 -35.92 9.87
N HIS A 25 31.88 -34.62 9.69
CA HIS A 25 33.08 -34.15 8.98
C HIS A 25 33.50 -32.76 9.45
N ASP A 26 34.53 -32.81 10.31
CA ASP A 26 35.71 -31.96 10.42
C ASP A 26 35.58 -30.47 10.82
N ASP A 27 35.98 -30.29 12.08
CA ASP A 27 36.44 -29.11 12.79
C ASP A 27 37.32 -28.13 11.97
N GLU A 28 36.86 -26.89 11.85
CA GLU A 28 37.71 -25.73 12.16
C GLU A 28 37.12 -25.01 13.38
N ALA A 29 37.69 -25.33 14.54
CA ALA A 29 37.46 -24.63 15.78
C ALA A 29 38.00 -23.18 15.67
N SER A 30 37.10 -22.25 15.38
CA SER A 30 37.25 -20.83 15.75
C SER A 30 36.05 -20.43 16.60
N ASN A 31 36.31 -19.94 17.83
CA ASN A 31 35.33 -19.39 18.79
C ASN A 31 34.03 -18.88 18.13
N ALA A 32 32.96 -19.69 18.13
CA ALA A 32 31.63 -19.23 17.80
C ALA A 32 30.99 -18.70 19.10
N SER A 33 30.77 -17.40 19.18
CA SER A 33 29.98 -16.81 20.27
C SER A 33 28.58 -17.42 20.30
N SER A 34 27.98 -17.58 21.48
CA SER A 34 26.56 -17.95 21.65
C SER A 34 25.58 -16.96 21.01
N PHE A 35 26.07 -15.77 20.65
CA PHE A 35 25.37 -14.74 19.89
C PHE A 35 25.47 -15.03 18.39
N HIS A 36 24.36 -15.45 17.77
CA HIS A 36 24.23 -15.45 16.32
C HIS A 36 23.87 -14.05 15.80
N GLU A 37 24.03 -13.84 14.49
CA GLU A 37 23.72 -12.57 13.82
C GLU A 37 22.25 -12.17 14.08
N PHE A 38 22.01 -10.99 14.68
CA PHE A 38 20.69 -10.45 15.08
C PHE A 38 19.97 -11.13 16.27
N TRP A 39 20.66 -11.95 17.06
CA TRP A 39 20.13 -12.60 18.27
C TRP A 39 19.29 -11.68 19.18
N LEU A 40 19.74 -10.44 19.38
CA LEU A 40 19.09 -9.48 20.26
C LEU A 40 17.69 -9.08 19.75
N HIS A 41 17.54 -8.86 18.44
CA HIS A 41 16.26 -8.51 17.82
C HIS A 41 15.26 -9.65 17.94
N ASP A 42 15.70 -10.90 17.73
CA ASP A 42 14.85 -12.09 17.83
C ASP A 42 14.29 -12.27 19.24
N LEU A 43 15.13 -12.15 20.27
CA LEU A 43 14.69 -12.27 21.66
C LEU A 43 13.75 -11.15 22.08
N ILE A 44 13.97 -9.92 21.59
CA ILE A 44 13.10 -8.78 21.84
C ILE A 44 11.72 -9.00 21.23
N GLU A 45 11.67 -9.41 19.96
CA GLU A 45 10.43 -9.69 19.24
C GLU A 45 9.63 -10.82 19.92
N LEU A 46 10.29 -11.85 20.43
CA LEU A 46 9.67 -12.95 21.17
C LEU A 46 9.30 -12.60 22.61
N GLY A 47 9.77 -11.47 23.15
CA GLY A 47 9.49 -11.06 24.52
C GLY A 47 10.33 -11.79 25.59
N HIS A 48 11.46 -12.40 25.23
CA HIS A 48 12.26 -13.26 26.09
C HIS A 48 13.26 -12.48 26.98
N ILE A 49 12.75 -11.73 27.95
CA ILE A 49 13.57 -10.87 28.83
C ILE A 49 14.64 -11.62 29.64
N ASP A 50 14.36 -12.83 30.11
CA ASP A 50 15.34 -13.60 30.90
C ASP A 50 16.54 -14.05 30.06
N ALA A 51 16.29 -14.40 28.79
CA ALA A 51 17.36 -14.72 27.84
C ALA A 51 18.23 -13.49 27.51
N LEU A 52 17.61 -12.29 27.43
CA LEU A 52 18.35 -11.04 27.26
C LEU A 52 19.28 -10.75 28.43
N LYS A 53 18.80 -10.92 29.66
CA LYS A 53 19.61 -10.75 30.87
C LYS A 53 20.74 -11.79 30.94
N ALA A 54 20.45 -13.04 30.59
CA ALA A 54 21.47 -14.10 30.55
C ALA A 54 22.57 -13.80 29.53
N GLY A 55 22.23 -13.32 28.33
CA GLY A 55 23.25 -12.93 27.34
C GLY A 55 24.09 -11.74 27.80
N LEU A 56 23.51 -10.76 28.49
CA LEU A 56 24.29 -9.67 29.10
C LEU A 56 25.31 -10.19 30.13
N GLU A 57 24.95 -11.20 30.92
CA GLU A 57 25.84 -11.83 31.90
C GLU A 57 26.94 -12.68 31.25
N GLU A 58 26.67 -13.22 30.05
CA GLU A 58 27.60 -14.07 29.31
C GLU A 58 28.72 -13.27 28.64
N ASP A 59 28.38 -12.20 27.91
CA ASP A 59 29.35 -11.31 27.26
C ASP A 59 28.79 -9.87 27.16
N GLU A 60 29.15 -9.04 28.13
CA GLU A 60 28.71 -7.64 28.21
C GLU A 60 29.18 -6.80 27.02
N ASP A 61 30.42 -7.03 26.55
CA ASP A 61 31.01 -6.24 25.48
C ASP A 61 30.30 -6.51 24.14
N VAL A 62 30.04 -7.79 23.82
CA VAL A 62 29.28 -8.18 22.62
C VAL A 62 27.84 -7.69 22.72
N PHE A 63 27.17 -7.89 23.86
CA PHE A 63 25.79 -7.46 24.07
C PHE A 63 25.62 -5.95 23.83
N GLN A 64 26.49 -5.13 24.42
CA GLN A 64 26.42 -3.67 24.27
C GLN A 64 26.69 -3.23 22.83
N SER A 65 27.56 -3.94 22.11
CA SER A 65 27.84 -3.64 20.70
C SER A 65 26.59 -3.82 19.81
N CYS A 66 25.79 -4.86 20.08
CA CYS A 66 24.55 -5.17 19.37
C CYS A 66 23.41 -4.17 19.59
N LEU A 67 23.43 -3.38 20.68
CA LEU A 67 22.35 -2.41 20.99
C LEU A 67 22.11 -1.36 19.89
N THR A 68 23.12 -1.13 19.03
CA THR A 68 23.08 -0.15 17.96
C THR A 68 22.98 -0.77 16.55
N GLU A 69 23.12 -2.08 16.45
CA GLU A 69 23.12 -2.79 15.17
C GLU A 69 21.73 -2.84 14.58
N THR A 70 21.61 -2.56 13.28
CA THR A 70 20.34 -2.69 12.59
C THR A 70 20.18 -4.10 12.04
N ASP A 71 18.97 -4.66 12.13
CA ASP A 71 18.64 -5.87 11.38
C ASP A 71 18.55 -5.60 9.88
N ASP A 72 18.28 -6.64 9.09
CA ASP A 72 18.11 -6.57 7.63
C ASP A 72 17.01 -5.59 7.21
N MET A 73 16.12 -5.24 8.15
CA MET A 73 15.03 -4.31 7.93
C MET A 73 15.39 -2.86 8.30
N GLY A 74 16.64 -2.61 8.71
CA GLY A 74 17.13 -1.32 9.16
C GLY A 74 16.65 -0.95 10.57
N CYS A 75 16.13 -1.89 11.37
CA CYS A 75 15.63 -1.65 12.72
C CYS A 75 16.70 -1.96 13.76
N THR A 76 16.95 -1.03 14.67
CA THR A 76 17.77 -1.32 15.88
C THR A 76 16.95 -2.15 16.89
N PRO A 77 17.58 -2.78 17.89
CA PRO A 77 16.89 -3.47 18.98
C PRO A 77 15.80 -2.61 19.64
N LEU A 78 16.05 -1.31 19.81
CA LEU A 78 15.05 -0.38 20.34
C LEU A 78 13.85 -0.19 19.39
N HIS A 79 14.08 -0.13 18.08
CA HIS A 79 12.99 -0.10 17.11
C HIS A 79 12.16 -1.38 17.18
N THR A 80 12.79 -2.55 17.27
CA THR A 80 12.09 -3.83 17.44
C THR A 80 11.27 -3.85 18.73
N ALA A 81 11.83 -3.39 19.86
CA ALA A 81 11.11 -3.29 21.13
C ALA A 81 9.93 -2.32 21.08
N LEU A 82 9.97 -1.31 20.21
CA LEU A 82 8.84 -0.40 19.97
C LEU A 82 7.80 -0.98 19.01
N LEU A 83 8.21 -1.78 18.03
CA LEU A 83 7.29 -2.49 17.14
C LEU A 83 6.58 -3.65 17.87
N TYR A 84 7.21 -4.18 18.93
CA TYR A 84 6.66 -5.19 19.84
C TYR A 84 6.72 -4.71 21.31
N PRO A 85 5.87 -3.72 21.70
CA PRO A 85 5.98 -3.08 23.00
C PRO A 85 5.82 -4.06 24.16
N ASN A 86 6.91 -4.20 24.94
CA ASN A 86 6.94 -4.86 26.24
C ASN A 86 7.61 -3.91 27.23
N GLU A 87 6.92 -3.58 28.33
CA GLU A 87 7.38 -2.59 29.30
C GLU A 87 8.70 -2.99 29.98
N GLU A 88 8.87 -4.26 30.29
CA GLU A 88 10.08 -4.78 30.93
C GLU A 88 11.28 -4.69 29.99
N ILE A 89 11.10 -5.08 28.73
CA ILE A 89 12.16 -5.01 27.71
C ILE A 89 12.53 -3.56 27.40
N LEU A 90 11.55 -2.69 27.20
CA LEU A 90 11.82 -1.26 26.98
C LEU A 90 12.54 -0.63 28.17
N SER A 91 12.18 -1.00 29.39
CA SER A 91 12.85 -0.51 30.60
C SER A 91 14.26 -1.08 30.76
N PHE A 92 14.46 -2.35 30.39
CA PHE A 92 15.76 -3.00 30.38
C PHE A 92 16.70 -2.36 29.37
N LEU A 93 16.29 -2.20 28.11
CA LEU A 93 17.09 -1.52 27.09
C LEU A 93 17.39 -0.06 27.50
N TRP A 94 16.41 0.65 28.05
CA TRP A 94 16.60 2.02 28.52
C TRP A 94 17.61 2.15 29.67
N SER A 95 17.84 1.07 30.45
CA SER A 95 18.78 1.08 31.58
C SER A 95 20.24 1.29 31.18
N PHE A 96 20.60 0.98 29.93
CA PHE A 96 21.93 1.25 29.35
C PHE A 96 22.16 2.74 29.05
N GLY A 97 21.10 3.55 29.09
CA GLY A 97 21.15 4.98 28.83
C GLY A 97 20.96 5.33 27.34
N PRO A 98 20.49 6.55 27.06
CA PRO A 98 20.09 6.96 25.70
C PRO A 98 21.25 6.97 24.70
N GLN A 99 22.49 7.20 25.15
CA GLN A 99 23.67 7.23 24.28
C GLN A 99 24.01 5.85 23.70
N ALA A 100 23.59 4.76 24.34
CA ALA A 100 23.87 3.40 23.91
C ALA A 100 22.86 2.85 22.87
N LEU A 101 21.78 3.59 22.58
CA LEU A 101 20.61 3.05 21.86
C LEU A 101 20.39 3.62 20.46
N ALA A 102 21.39 4.31 19.89
CA ALA A 102 21.35 4.86 18.52
C ALA A 102 20.04 5.59 18.19
N LEU A 103 19.62 6.53 19.05
CA LEU A 103 18.30 7.16 18.98
C LEU A 103 18.03 7.94 17.67
N ASP A 104 19.09 8.37 16.97
CA ASP A 104 19.00 9.09 15.70
C ASP A 104 18.85 8.16 14.47
N THR A 105 18.87 6.84 14.66
CA THR A 105 18.63 5.87 13.57
C THR A 105 17.15 5.85 13.18
N TYR A 106 16.86 5.67 11.88
CA TYR A 106 15.50 5.74 11.33
C TYR A 106 15.00 4.34 11.02
N CYS A 107 13.77 4.02 11.40
CA CYS A 107 13.07 2.79 11.00
C CYS A 107 12.32 3.04 9.70
N ASN A 108 12.81 2.49 8.57
CA ASN A 108 12.24 2.68 7.23
C ASN A 108 11.91 4.17 6.91
N GLY A 109 12.86 5.06 7.16
CA GLY A 109 12.69 6.50 6.94
C GLY A 109 11.80 7.23 7.97
N THR A 110 11.40 6.55 9.05
CA THR A 110 10.65 7.13 10.18
C THR A 110 11.59 7.37 11.36
N PRO A 111 11.70 8.62 11.87
CA PRO A 111 12.47 8.91 13.08
C PRO A 111 11.89 8.16 14.30
N LEU A 112 12.74 7.80 15.26
CA LEU A 112 12.36 7.04 16.46
C LEU A 112 11.15 7.65 17.19
N LEU A 113 11.14 8.97 17.39
CA LEU A 113 10.08 9.64 18.14
C LEU A 113 8.73 9.65 17.37
N HIS A 114 8.78 9.69 16.03
CA HIS A 114 7.61 9.48 15.18
C HIS A 114 7.11 8.05 15.27
N LEU A 115 8.00 7.05 15.34
CA LEU A 115 7.62 5.65 15.51
C LEU A 115 6.90 5.43 16.84
N VAL A 116 7.42 5.95 17.96
CA VAL A 116 6.75 5.86 19.27
C VAL A 116 5.34 6.41 19.20
N LEU A 117 5.17 7.63 18.65
CA LEU A 117 3.85 8.25 18.49
C LEU A 117 2.92 7.42 17.58
N ARG A 118 3.44 6.83 16.50
CA ARG A 118 2.64 5.90 15.67
C ARG A 118 2.17 4.70 16.48
N MET A 119 3.01 4.13 17.34
CA MET A 119 2.63 2.99 18.18
C MET A 119 1.58 3.35 19.25
N THR A 120 1.52 4.61 19.70
CA THR A 120 0.43 5.06 20.60
C THR A 120 -0.96 5.03 19.95
N THR A 121 -1.05 4.87 18.62
CA THR A 121 -2.33 4.72 17.92
C THR A 121 -2.94 3.33 18.10
N PHE A 122 -2.24 2.37 18.71
CA PHE A 122 -2.80 1.09 19.11
C PHE A 122 -3.31 1.18 20.55
N SER A 123 -4.58 0.83 20.77
CA SER A 123 -5.21 0.85 22.09
C SER A 123 -4.43 0.02 23.12
N VAL A 124 -3.99 -1.18 22.74
CA VAL A 124 -3.27 -2.13 23.59
C VAL A 124 -1.85 -1.70 23.97
N HIS A 125 -1.19 -0.85 23.16
CA HIS A 125 0.20 -0.43 23.40
C HIS A 125 0.31 1.02 23.89
N ARG A 126 -0.81 1.76 23.91
CA ARG A 126 -0.83 3.21 24.12
C ARG A 126 -0.13 3.61 25.41
N ASP A 127 -0.46 2.97 26.54
CA ASP A 127 0.08 3.34 27.85
C ASP A 127 1.60 3.11 27.92
N VAL A 128 2.07 1.91 27.52
CA VAL A 128 3.50 1.56 27.50
C VAL A 128 4.29 2.55 26.62
N CYS A 129 3.77 2.86 25.43
CA CYS A 129 4.43 3.80 24.53
C CYS A 129 4.40 5.25 25.04
N LEU A 130 3.34 5.68 25.74
CA LEU A 130 3.26 7.01 26.36
C LEU A 130 4.24 7.13 27.53
N THR A 131 4.37 6.09 28.37
CA THR A 131 5.39 6.06 29.43
C THR A 131 6.80 6.13 28.85
N PHE A 132 7.07 5.39 27.76
CA PHE A 132 8.37 5.46 27.10
C PHE A 132 8.62 6.82 26.43
N LEU A 133 7.58 7.43 25.84
CA LEU A 133 7.65 8.78 25.28
C LEU A 133 8.13 9.79 26.32
N GLU A 134 7.62 9.74 27.56
CA GLU A 134 8.06 10.65 28.63
C GLU A 134 9.56 10.54 28.93
N ARG A 135 10.12 9.32 28.85
CA ARG A 135 11.56 9.08 29.05
C ARG A 135 12.39 9.70 27.91
N LEU A 136 11.95 9.54 26.67
CA LEU A 136 12.60 10.17 25.50
C LEU A 136 12.57 11.70 25.59
N LEU A 137 11.43 12.28 25.96
CA LEU A 137 11.28 13.74 26.09
C LEU A 137 12.16 14.33 27.20
N ALA A 138 12.59 13.54 28.18
CA ALA A 138 13.52 13.97 29.22
C ALA A 138 15.00 13.99 28.76
N THR A 139 15.30 13.53 27.54
CA THR A 139 16.67 13.44 27.01
C THR A 139 17.02 14.66 26.15
N GLU A 140 17.54 15.72 26.79
CA GLU A 140 17.79 17.02 26.12
C GLU A 140 18.61 16.92 24.83
N THR A 141 19.71 16.15 24.83
CA THR A 141 20.61 16.03 23.67
C THR A 141 19.94 15.39 22.45
N PHE A 142 19.00 14.47 22.66
CA PHE A 142 18.24 13.83 21.59
C PHE A 142 17.12 14.73 21.06
N MET A 143 16.53 15.56 21.93
CA MET A 143 15.41 16.41 21.53
C MET A 143 15.81 17.48 20.53
N GLU A 144 17.05 17.97 20.55
CA GLU A 144 17.55 18.95 19.57
C GLU A 144 17.50 18.40 18.13
N SER A 145 17.95 17.15 17.91
CA SER A 145 17.90 16.50 16.60
C SER A 145 16.48 16.06 16.24
N ALA A 146 15.75 15.49 17.21
CA ALA A 146 14.41 14.97 17.00
C ALA A 146 13.41 16.06 16.56
N LEU A 147 13.50 17.28 17.10
CA LEU A 147 12.61 18.39 16.73
C LEU A 147 12.80 18.89 15.28
N GLN A 148 13.99 18.68 14.71
CA GLN A 148 14.28 19.06 13.32
C GLN A 148 13.94 17.94 12.32
N SER A 149 13.84 16.70 12.82
CA SER A 149 13.54 15.53 12.00
C SER A 149 12.15 15.60 11.37
N LYS A 150 12.05 15.04 10.16
CA LYS A 150 10.78 14.88 9.45
C LYS A 150 10.73 13.49 8.85
N ASP A 151 9.53 12.92 8.80
CA ASP A 151 9.32 11.67 8.06
C ASP A 151 9.39 11.90 6.53
N ASP A 152 9.23 10.83 5.78
CA ASP A 152 9.30 10.82 4.33
C ASP A 152 8.17 11.61 3.63
N VAL A 153 7.09 11.95 4.34
CA VAL A 153 5.98 12.83 3.91
C VAL A 153 6.18 14.27 4.42
N GLY A 154 7.29 14.53 5.13
CA GLY A 154 7.62 15.85 5.67
C GLY A 154 6.86 16.22 6.93
N ASN A 155 6.21 15.26 7.60
CA ASN A 155 5.57 15.48 8.89
C ASN A 155 6.64 15.77 9.95
N SER A 156 6.50 16.90 10.63
CA SER A 156 7.18 17.09 11.91
C SER A 156 6.54 16.21 12.98
N ILE A 157 7.22 16.09 14.11
CA ILE A 157 6.68 15.38 15.27
C ILE A 157 5.29 15.85 15.70
N PHE A 158 5.00 17.16 15.59
CA PHE A 158 3.69 17.73 15.96
C PHE A 158 2.56 17.27 15.02
N HIS A 159 2.87 16.93 13.77
CA HIS A 159 1.88 16.33 12.87
C HIS A 159 1.56 14.90 13.32
N ILE A 160 2.55 14.12 13.73
CA ILE A 160 2.32 12.75 14.22
C ILE A 160 1.62 12.75 15.58
N ALA A 161 1.97 13.69 16.47
CA ALA A 161 1.26 13.88 17.74
C ALA A 161 -0.22 14.29 17.51
N ALA A 162 -0.46 15.17 16.52
CA ALA A 162 -1.80 15.51 16.06
C ALA A 162 -2.54 14.31 15.45
N MET A 163 -1.86 13.42 14.72
CA MET A 163 -2.46 12.18 14.21
C MET A 163 -2.81 11.20 15.34
N ALA A 164 -1.95 11.09 16.37
CA ALA A 164 -2.11 10.13 17.45
C ALA A 164 -2.94 10.62 18.66
N ASN A 165 -3.42 11.88 18.59
CA ASN A 165 -4.07 12.61 19.68
C ASN A 165 -3.26 12.57 20.99
N VAL A 166 -1.98 12.94 20.94
CA VAL A 166 -1.07 12.95 22.10
C VAL A 166 -0.66 14.37 22.47
N THR A 167 -1.03 14.82 23.66
CA THR A 167 -0.76 16.19 24.16
C THR A 167 0.52 16.33 24.98
N THR A 168 1.06 15.21 25.51
CA THR A 168 2.26 15.19 26.38
C THR A 168 3.45 15.95 25.79
N LEU A 169 3.64 15.85 24.48
CA LEU A 169 4.71 16.53 23.75
C LEU A 169 4.62 18.06 23.88
N PHE A 170 3.42 18.63 23.75
CA PHE A 170 3.19 20.07 23.78
C PHE A 170 3.46 20.63 25.17
N ALA A 171 2.98 19.94 26.20
CA ALA A 171 3.18 20.34 27.59
C ALA A 171 4.65 20.30 28.03
N LYS A 172 5.45 19.37 27.49
CA LYS A 172 6.87 19.21 27.85
C LYS A 172 7.81 20.13 27.08
N LEU A 173 7.50 20.43 25.81
CA LEU A 173 8.42 21.16 24.93
C LEU A 173 8.08 22.63 24.74
N ASP A 174 6.85 23.06 25.09
CA ASP A 174 6.34 24.42 24.85
C ASP A 174 6.73 24.98 23.46
N PRO A 175 6.28 24.33 22.38
CA PRO A 175 6.73 24.66 21.03
C PRO A 175 6.34 26.06 20.61
N SER A 176 7.26 26.74 19.90
CA SER A 176 6.95 28.03 19.30
C SER A 176 5.86 27.90 18.23
N ARG A 177 5.08 28.96 18.06
CA ARG A 177 4.02 29.01 17.05
C ARG A 177 4.55 28.68 15.65
N ASP A 178 5.74 29.14 15.28
CA ASP A 178 6.33 28.87 13.97
C ASP A 178 6.54 27.36 13.70
N MET A 179 6.87 26.57 14.73
CA MET A 179 6.99 25.12 14.61
C MET A 179 5.62 24.46 14.36
N LEU A 180 4.58 24.97 15.03
CA LEU A 180 3.20 24.50 14.92
C LEU A 180 2.50 24.97 13.65
N GLU A 181 3.05 25.97 12.98
CA GLU A 181 2.57 26.51 11.70
C GLU A 181 3.31 25.86 10.51
N GLY A 182 4.35 25.07 10.76
CA GLY A 182 5.10 24.36 9.73
C GLY A 182 4.23 23.43 8.89
N ARG A 183 4.41 23.47 7.57
CA ARG A 183 3.68 22.61 6.62
C ARG A 183 4.44 21.32 6.30
N ASN A 184 3.74 20.19 6.22
CA ASN A 184 4.27 18.95 5.62
C ASN A 184 4.29 19.04 4.08
N ARG A 185 4.67 17.96 3.38
CA ARG A 185 4.72 17.96 1.89
C ARG A 185 3.35 18.10 1.22
N MET A 186 2.27 17.92 1.98
CA MET A 186 0.89 18.16 1.53
C MET A 186 0.41 19.59 1.74
N GLY A 187 1.19 20.39 2.45
CA GLY A 187 0.77 21.73 2.85
C GLY A 187 -0.14 21.74 4.07
N ASP A 188 -0.32 20.60 4.72
CA ASP A 188 -1.05 20.50 5.98
C ASP A 188 -0.18 20.97 7.13
N ARG A 189 -0.83 21.61 8.10
CA ARG A 189 -0.24 22.02 9.38
C ARG A 189 -0.68 20.99 10.44
N PRO A 190 -0.01 20.90 11.59
CA PRO A 190 -0.46 20.08 12.73
C PRO A 190 -1.96 20.23 13.04
N LEU A 191 -2.52 21.44 12.98
CA LEU A 191 -3.96 21.65 13.19
C LEU A 191 -4.84 20.97 12.13
N HIS A 192 -4.45 21.03 10.85
CA HIS A 192 -5.18 20.35 9.77
C HIS A 192 -5.19 18.83 9.98
N VAL A 193 -4.04 18.26 10.37
CA VAL A 193 -3.94 16.84 10.72
C VAL A 193 -4.80 16.51 11.94
N ALA A 194 -4.77 17.34 12.99
CA ALA A 194 -5.57 17.11 14.19
C ALA A 194 -7.07 17.08 13.88
N VAL A 195 -7.56 17.98 13.02
CA VAL A 195 -8.96 17.99 12.56
C VAL A 195 -9.29 16.74 11.73
N LYS A 196 -8.41 16.35 10.79
CA LYS A 196 -8.60 15.16 9.95
C LYS A 196 -8.70 13.87 10.78
N PHE A 197 -7.87 13.74 11.82
CA PHE A 197 -7.83 12.58 12.71
C PHE A 197 -8.74 12.71 13.94
N ARG A 198 -9.53 13.79 14.05
CA ARG A 198 -10.48 14.03 15.16
C ARG A 198 -9.79 14.04 16.53
N SER A 199 -8.56 14.56 16.56
CA SER A 199 -7.71 14.63 17.75
C SER A 199 -8.10 15.79 18.63
N VAL A 200 -9.25 15.63 19.30
CA VAL A 200 -9.93 16.66 20.09
C VAL A 200 -9.01 17.32 21.13
N ASP A 201 -8.14 16.55 21.79
CA ASP A 201 -7.27 17.08 22.84
C ASP A 201 -6.15 17.92 22.24
N VAL A 202 -5.56 17.46 21.13
CA VAL A 202 -4.54 18.24 20.42
C VAL A 202 -5.14 19.49 19.77
N ILE A 203 -6.37 19.44 19.25
CA ILE A 203 -7.06 20.64 18.74
C ILE A 203 -7.17 21.70 19.84
N ARG A 204 -7.63 21.31 21.04
CA ARG A 204 -7.74 22.23 22.18
C ARG A 204 -6.39 22.84 22.53
N THR A 205 -5.34 22.02 22.63
CA THR A 205 -3.99 22.50 22.93
C THR A 205 -3.47 23.48 21.88
N LEU A 206 -3.63 23.16 20.60
CA LEU A 206 -3.17 24.03 19.51
C LEU A 206 -3.90 25.38 19.48
N VAL A 207 -5.23 25.38 19.68
CA VAL A 207 -6.07 26.59 19.57
C VAL A 207 -6.04 27.44 20.85
N HIS A 208 -6.23 26.81 22.00
CA HIS A 208 -6.38 27.53 23.27
C HIS A 208 -5.06 27.82 23.96
N ASP A 209 -4.09 26.90 23.89
CA ASP A 209 -2.82 27.07 24.60
C ASP A 209 -1.76 27.73 23.72
N HIS A 210 -1.71 27.38 22.42
CA HIS A 210 -0.71 27.90 21.48
C HIS A 210 -1.21 28.93 20.46
N HIS A 211 -2.52 29.19 20.40
CA HIS A 211 -3.12 30.21 19.53
C HIS A 211 -2.69 30.16 18.06
N VAL A 212 -2.62 28.96 17.49
CA VAL A 212 -2.31 28.78 16.06
C VAL A 212 -3.41 29.37 15.17
N ASP A 213 -3.08 29.68 13.92
CA ASP A 213 -4.01 30.26 12.96
C ASP A 213 -5.03 29.22 12.45
N ILE A 214 -6.26 29.29 12.95
CA ILE A 214 -7.37 28.43 12.54
C ILE A 214 -7.86 28.71 11.11
N LEU A 215 -7.52 29.88 10.55
CA LEU A 215 -7.93 30.34 9.23
C LEU A 215 -6.86 30.10 8.16
N ALA A 216 -5.64 29.70 8.54
CA ALA A 216 -4.59 29.41 7.59
C ALA A 216 -5.02 28.27 6.63
N PRO A 217 -4.96 28.46 5.31
CA PRO A 217 -5.42 27.44 4.38
C PRO A 217 -4.38 26.33 4.16
N THR A 218 -4.88 25.14 3.82
CA THR A 218 -4.16 24.04 3.17
C THR A 218 -3.73 24.42 1.75
N SER A 219 -3.02 23.52 1.05
CA SER A 219 -2.67 23.72 -0.37
C SER A 219 -3.89 23.86 -1.29
N PHE A 220 -5.06 23.36 -0.88
CA PHE A 220 -6.31 23.41 -1.64
C PHE A 220 -7.28 24.49 -1.12
N GLY A 221 -6.78 25.46 -0.34
CA GLY A 221 -7.59 26.60 0.09
C GLY A 221 -8.59 26.29 1.22
N LEU A 222 -8.54 25.11 1.84
CA LEU A 222 -9.38 24.76 2.99
C LEU A 222 -8.71 25.17 4.29
N SER A 223 -9.41 25.91 5.16
CA SER A 223 -8.96 26.15 6.54
C SER A 223 -9.38 25.01 7.48
N ALA A 224 -8.91 25.03 8.72
CA ALA A 224 -9.31 24.05 9.74
C ALA A 224 -10.84 24.01 9.96
N LEU A 225 -11.50 25.17 9.90
CA LEU A 225 -12.97 25.26 9.98
C LEU A 225 -13.67 24.56 8.80
N HIS A 226 -13.15 24.69 7.59
CA HIS A 226 -13.71 24.00 6.42
C HIS A 226 -13.55 22.47 6.53
N LEU A 227 -12.38 22.01 6.98
CA LEU A 227 -12.13 20.57 7.20
C LEU A 227 -13.06 20.02 8.30
N ALA A 228 -13.24 20.76 9.40
CA ALA A 228 -14.15 20.37 10.48
C ALA A 228 -15.61 20.36 10.01
N ALA A 229 -16.01 21.33 9.18
CA ALA A 229 -17.35 21.41 8.60
C ALA A 229 -17.70 20.22 7.69
N ALA A 230 -16.71 19.68 6.97
CA ALA A 230 -16.85 18.48 6.15
C ALA A 230 -16.73 17.16 6.92
N SER A 231 -16.42 17.21 8.22
CA SER A 231 -16.24 16.02 9.07
C SER A 231 -17.57 15.50 9.62
N ILE A 232 -17.66 14.20 9.87
CA ILE A 232 -18.83 13.60 10.54
C ILE A 232 -19.00 14.11 11.98
N ASP A 233 -17.92 14.65 12.57
CA ASP A 233 -17.91 15.23 13.92
C ASP A 233 -17.98 16.76 13.91
N ALA A 234 -18.50 17.37 12.84
CA ALA A 234 -18.54 18.82 12.71
C ALA A 234 -19.12 19.53 13.96
N GLU A 235 -20.19 18.99 14.55
CA GLU A 235 -20.82 19.50 15.79
C GLU A 235 -19.87 19.53 16.99
N THR A 236 -18.92 18.60 17.05
CA THR A 236 -17.91 18.54 18.12
C THR A 236 -16.69 19.39 17.78
N LEU A 237 -16.22 19.33 16.54
CA LEU A 237 -14.96 19.96 16.13
C LEU A 237 -15.07 21.48 15.92
N LEU A 238 -16.19 21.95 15.34
CA LEU A 238 -16.33 23.37 15.00
C LEU A 238 -16.31 24.28 16.24
N PRO A 239 -17.05 23.99 17.34
CA PRO A 239 -17.00 24.82 18.53
C PRO A 239 -15.64 24.82 19.25
N LEU A 240 -14.82 23.77 19.05
CA LEU A 240 -13.47 23.71 19.59
C LEU A 240 -12.50 24.61 18.84
N LEU A 241 -12.73 24.81 17.54
CA LEU A 241 -11.94 25.71 16.71
C LEU A 241 -12.38 27.17 16.90
N ASP A 242 -13.69 27.42 16.86
CA ASP A 242 -14.28 28.74 17.05
C ASP A 242 -15.76 28.61 17.46
N ALA A 243 -16.14 29.20 18.59
CA ALA A 243 -17.52 29.20 19.06
C ALA A 243 -18.47 29.97 18.11
N ASP A 244 -17.95 30.97 17.39
CA ASP A 244 -18.69 31.81 16.45
C ASP A 244 -18.45 31.40 14.98
N TRP A 245 -18.01 30.17 14.72
CA TRP A 245 -17.65 29.68 13.38
C TRP A 245 -18.71 29.91 12.29
N LYS A 246 -20.00 29.96 12.67
CA LYS A 246 -21.12 30.24 11.74
C LYS A 246 -21.08 31.65 11.15
N GLN A 247 -20.38 32.57 11.80
CA GLN A 247 -20.17 33.95 11.36
C GLN A 247 -18.91 34.09 10.49
N CYS A 248 -18.12 33.02 10.32
CA CYS A 248 -16.91 33.04 9.53
C CYS A 248 -17.22 33.32 8.06
N THR A 249 -16.71 34.44 7.54
CA THR A 249 -16.88 34.88 6.15
C THR A 249 -15.72 34.47 5.25
N MET A 250 -14.69 33.81 5.80
CA MET A 250 -13.59 33.27 5.00
C MET A 250 -14.14 32.21 4.05
N LYS A 251 -13.77 32.31 2.78
CA LYS A 251 -14.18 31.36 1.76
C LYS A 251 -13.02 30.46 1.36
N ASN A 252 -13.36 29.21 1.05
CA ASN A 252 -12.42 28.28 0.45
C ASN A 252 -12.24 28.55 -1.06
N GLY A 253 -11.47 27.69 -1.69
CA GLY A 253 -11.24 27.66 -3.13
C GLY A 253 -12.45 27.62 -4.05
N LEU A 254 -13.57 27.10 -3.55
CA LEU A 254 -14.84 26.96 -4.27
C LEU A 254 -15.84 28.06 -3.91
N ASP A 255 -15.38 29.17 -3.31
CA ASP A 255 -16.19 30.30 -2.88
C ASP A 255 -17.22 29.96 -1.78
N GLN A 256 -16.96 28.90 -1.00
CA GLN A 256 -17.83 28.43 0.10
C GLN A 256 -17.27 28.84 1.45
N THR A 257 -18.14 29.30 2.36
CA THR A 257 -17.80 29.49 3.79
C THR A 257 -17.84 28.15 4.55
N PRO A 258 -17.31 28.08 5.78
CA PRO A 258 -17.48 26.88 6.63
C PRO A 258 -18.95 26.53 6.87
N LEU A 259 -19.83 27.53 6.96
CA LEU A 259 -21.28 27.31 7.10
C LEU A 259 -21.90 26.69 5.85
N ASP A 260 -21.46 27.11 4.66
CA ASP A 260 -21.93 26.52 3.40
C ASP A 260 -21.51 25.05 3.30
N VAL A 261 -20.24 24.74 3.62
CA VAL A 261 -19.71 23.36 3.62
C VAL A 261 -20.44 22.49 4.64
N TYR A 262 -20.66 22.98 5.86
CA TYR A 262 -21.39 22.25 6.90
C TYR A 262 -22.83 21.97 6.47
N THR A 263 -23.53 22.98 5.95
CA THR A 263 -24.93 22.85 5.52
C THR A 263 -25.07 21.83 4.39
N ALA A 264 -24.15 21.86 3.42
CA ALA A 264 -24.10 20.86 2.36
C ALA A 264 -23.84 19.44 2.91
N SER A 265 -22.93 19.31 3.86
CA SER A 265 -22.55 18.01 4.45
C SER A 265 -23.67 17.40 5.30
N GLN A 266 -24.41 18.20 6.07
CA GLN A 266 -25.54 17.71 6.88
C GLN A 266 -26.67 17.13 6.00
N GLY A 267 -26.93 17.73 4.83
CA GLY A 267 -27.89 17.19 3.86
C GLY A 267 -27.46 15.89 3.20
N GLN A 268 -26.18 15.52 3.30
CA GLN A 268 -25.57 14.37 2.65
C GLN A 268 -25.05 13.31 3.64
N SER A 269 -25.17 13.56 4.95
CA SER A 269 -24.72 12.66 6.01
C SER A 269 -25.61 11.41 6.13
N MET A 270 -25.00 10.29 6.48
CA MET A 270 -25.66 8.99 6.62
C MET A 270 -25.62 8.51 8.08
N ASP A 271 -26.67 7.80 8.52
CA ASP A 271 -26.80 7.28 9.91
C ASP A 271 -25.74 6.23 10.28
N GLY A 272 -24.92 5.82 9.31
CA GLY A 272 -23.72 5.04 9.53
C GLY A 272 -23.93 3.55 9.76
N LYS A 273 -25.17 3.07 9.79
CA LYS A 273 -25.48 1.66 10.08
C LYS A 273 -24.89 0.70 9.05
N ASN A 274 -24.84 1.12 7.79
CA ASN A 274 -24.32 0.32 6.67
C ASN A 274 -23.01 0.92 6.15
N GLY A 275 -22.09 1.29 7.05
CA GLY A 275 -20.76 1.79 6.66
C GLY A 275 -19.88 0.76 5.94
N THR A 276 -18.59 1.07 5.78
CA THR A 276 -17.61 0.18 5.16
C THR A 276 -17.44 -1.14 5.92
N CYS A 277 -17.32 -2.24 5.17
CA CYS A 277 -16.95 -3.55 5.70
C CYS A 277 -15.51 -3.90 5.26
N PHE A 278 -14.66 -4.31 6.19
CA PHE A 278 -13.40 -4.97 5.89
C PHE A 278 -13.61 -6.48 5.93
N LEU A 279 -13.10 -7.18 4.93
CA LEU A 279 -13.23 -8.63 4.82
C LEU A 279 -11.84 -9.24 4.76
N TYR A 280 -11.55 -10.15 5.69
CA TYR A 280 -10.25 -10.82 5.80
C TYR A 280 -10.45 -12.25 6.32
N HIS A 281 -9.82 -13.24 5.69
CA HIS A 281 -9.81 -14.62 6.16
C HIS A 281 -8.38 -15.08 6.49
N PRO A 282 -8.16 -15.86 7.57
CA PRO A 282 -6.84 -16.33 7.97
C PRO A 282 -6.04 -17.08 6.90
N ASP A 283 -6.68 -17.83 6.00
CA ASP A 283 -6.02 -18.51 4.87
C ASP A 283 -5.12 -17.60 4.01
N ALA A 284 -5.29 -16.28 4.04
CA ALA A 284 -4.36 -15.33 3.43
C ALA A 284 -2.91 -15.45 3.97
N MET A 285 -2.76 -15.97 5.19
CA MET A 285 -1.48 -16.29 5.84
C MET A 285 -0.94 -17.68 5.45
N GLU A 286 -1.80 -18.56 4.95
CA GLU A 286 -1.45 -19.96 4.66
C GLU A 286 -0.87 -20.15 3.25
N HIS A 287 -0.95 -19.13 2.39
CA HIS A 287 -0.18 -19.11 1.15
C HIS A 287 1.30 -18.85 1.47
N LEU A 288 2.11 -19.91 1.55
CA LEU A 288 3.52 -19.84 1.96
C LEU A 288 4.46 -20.25 0.80
N PRO A 289 4.49 -19.48 -0.29
CA PRO A 289 5.18 -19.88 -1.51
C PRO A 289 6.71 -19.96 -1.34
N MET A 290 7.27 -19.32 -0.31
CA MET A 290 8.66 -19.45 0.16
C MET A 290 8.72 -19.21 1.68
N ALA A 291 9.86 -19.49 2.31
CA ALA A 291 10.02 -19.36 3.77
C ALA A 291 9.76 -17.94 4.29
N MET A 292 9.42 -17.87 5.58
CA MET A 292 9.27 -16.60 6.30
C MET A 292 10.57 -15.81 6.26
N HIS A 293 10.48 -14.49 6.44
CA HIS A 293 11.66 -13.69 6.73
C HIS A 293 12.36 -14.26 7.97
N VAL A 294 13.63 -14.59 7.82
CA VAL A 294 14.53 -14.94 8.90
C VAL A 294 15.68 -13.95 8.82
N ARG A 295 16.00 -13.28 9.93
CA ARG A 295 17.12 -12.34 9.96
C ARG A 295 18.43 -13.06 9.63
N GLY A 296 19.31 -12.42 8.86
CA GLY A 296 20.57 -12.99 8.38
C GLY A 296 20.42 -14.01 7.25
N LYS A 297 19.22 -14.14 6.66
CA LYS A 297 18.95 -14.97 5.48
C LYS A 297 18.49 -14.11 4.31
N ASP A 298 18.44 -14.69 3.12
CA ASP A 298 17.94 -14.00 1.93
C ASP A 298 16.55 -13.40 2.18
N GLU A 299 16.34 -12.17 1.69
CA GLU A 299 15.06 -11.48 1.82
C GLU A 299 13.94 -12.36 1.21
N PRO A 300 12.80 -12.55 1.89
CA PRO A 300 11.72 -13.32 1.32
C PRO A 300 11.23 -12.68 0.01
N PRO A 301 10.55 -13.44 -0.86
CA PRO A 301 9.90 -12.87 -2.03
C PRO A 301 9.00 -11.69 -1.66
N ALA A 302 8.87 -10.76 -2.60
CA ALA A 302 8.06 -9.57 -2.45
C ALA A 302 6.65 -9.90 -1.93
N ASP A 303 5.96 -10.89 -2.53
CA ASP A 303 4.71 -11.41 -1.97
C ASP A 303 4.96 -12.42 -0.84
N ASN A 304 4.70 -11.99 0.39
CA ASN A 304 4.78 -12.85 1.57
C ASN A 304 3.73 -12.46 2.64
N LEU A 305 3.61 -13.28 3.68
CA LEU A 305 2.61 -13.11 4.74
C LEU A 305 2.83 -11.86 5.61
N GLU A 306 4.03 -11.27 5.65
CA GLU A 306 4.28 -10.06 6.45
C GLU A 306 3.45 -8.88 5.96
N ARG A 307 3.08 -8.87 4.66
CA ARG A 307 2.08 -7.97 4.10
C ARG A 307 0.76 -8.05 4.86
N MET A 308 0.26 -9.26 5.12
CA MET A 308 -0.97 -9.41 5.87
C MET A 308 -0.75 -9.09 7.35
N ARG A 309 0.39 -9.51 7.93
CA ARG A 309 0.69 -9.24 9.34
C ARG A 309 0.72 -7.75 9.67
N SER A 310 1.27 -6.93 8.77
CA SER A 310 1.36 -5.48 8.93
C SER A 310 0.02 -4.75 8.78
N LEU A 311 -1.01 -5.42 8.27
CA LEU A 311 -2.33 -4.84 8.05
C LEU A 311 -3.36 -5.27 9.09
N VAL A 312 -3.48 -6.58 9.36
CA VAL A 312 -4.68 -7.14 10.02
C VAL A 312 -4.44 -7.71 11.41
N THR A 313 -3.18 -7.92 11.82
CA THR A 313 -2.85 -8.53 13.11
C THR A 313 -3.27 -7.60 14.26
N PRO A 314 -4.06 -8.07 15.24
CA PRO A 314 -4.35 -7.27 16.44
C PRO A 314 -3.07 -6.79 17.13
N GLY A 315 -3.02 -5.50 17.51
CA GLY A 315 -1.86 -4.87 18.15
C GLY A 315 -0.71 -4.45 17.21
N LEU A 316 -0.60 -5.04 16.01
CA LEU A 316 0.51 -4.76 15.08
C LEU A 316 0.07 -4.18 13.73
N GLY A 317 -1.14 -4.54 13.29
CA GLY A 317 -1.66 -4.22 11.97
C GLY A 317 -2.24 -2.83 11.88
N VAL A 318 -1.82 -2.03 10.89
CA VAL A 318 -2.25 -0.62 10.76
C VAL A 318 -3.77 -0.42 10.69
N LEU A 319 -4.52 -1.41 10.18
CA LEU A 319 -5.99 -1.36 10.11
C LEU A 319 -6.67 -1.67 11.45
N ARG A 320 -5.90 -2.00 12.49
CA ARG A 320 -6.32 -2.21 13.88
C ARG A 320 -6.02 -1.03 14.78
N THR A 321 -5.57 0.09 14.23
CA THR A 321 -5.34 1.32 14.99
C THR A 321 -6.65 1.96 15.45
N LEU A 322 -6.56 2.81 16.48
CA LEU A 322 -7.67 3.56 17.08
C LEU A 322 -8.50 4.33 16.05
N GLU A 323 -7.89 4.76 14.95
CA GLU A 323 -8.60 5.42 13.86
C GLU A 323 -9.77 4.56 13.34
N PHE A 324 -9.51 3.30 13.00
CA PHE A 324 -10.52 2.42 12.42
C PHE A 324 -11.46 1.85 13.48
N GLU A 325 -11.00 1.74 14.73
CA GLU A 325 -11.85 1.41 15.89
C GLU A 325 -12.89 2.52 16.14
N GLN A 326 -12.46 3.79 16.18
CA GLN A 326 -13.33 4.95 16.40
C GLN A 326 -14.32 5.16 15.24
N LEU A 327 -13.90 4.84 14.02
CA LEU A 327 -14.77 4.86 12.84
C LEU A 327 -15.72 3.65 12.77
N GLN A 328 -15.69 2.75 13.76
CA GLN A 328 -16.57 1.58 13.90
C GLN A 328 -16.63 0.73 12.62
N VAL A 329 -15.46 0.47 12.02
CA VAL A 329 -15.38 -0.38 10.84
C VAL A 329 -15.81 -1.80 11.20
N ARG A 330 -16.68 -2.39 10.40
CA ARG A 330 -17.11 -3.79 10.57
C ARG A 330 -16.11 -4.72 9.93
N TRP A 331 -15.78 -5.80 10.62
CA TRP A 331 -14.91 -6.85 10.12
C TRP A 331 -15.72 -8.12 9.85
N GLU A 332 -15.45 -8.74 8.71
CA GLU A 332 -15.95 -10.07 8.37
C GLU A 332 -14.76 -11.03 8.27
N HIS A 333 -14.90 -12.16 8.96
CA HIS A 333 -13.90 -13.23 9.02
C HIS A 333 -14.46 -14.57 8.57
N GLU A 334 -15.77 -14.76 8.62
CA GLU A 334 -16.43 -15.98 8.17
C GLU A 334 -16.73 -15.87 6.68
N ILE A 335 -15.71 -16.17 5.88
CA ILE A 335 -15.73 -16.01 4.43
C ILE A 335 -15.70 -17.39 3.78
N PRO A 336 -16.71 -17.78 2.99
CA PRO A 336 -16.66 -19.04 2.26
C PRO A 336 -15.61 -18.98 1.15
N ARG A 337 -15.12 -20.15 0.73
CA ARG A 337 -14.38 -20.27 -0.54
C ARG A 337 -15.30 -19.87 -1.69
N ALA A 338 -14.73 -19.32 -2.76
CA ALA A 338 -15.46 -19.11 -4.01
C ALA A 338 -16.04 -20.45 -4.50
N ASP A 339 -17.26 -20.42 -5.02
CA ASP A 339 -17.82 -21.59 -5.71
C ASP A 339 -17.01 -21.85 -6.98
N ILE A 340 -16.70 -23.12 -7.26
CA ILE A 340 -15.91 -23.47 -8.45
C ILE A 340 -16.60 -23.01 -9.74
N GLY A 341 -17.93 -22.99 -9.79
CA GLY A 341 -18.68 -22.47 -10.92
C GLY A 341 -18.45 -20.97 -11.15
N ASP A 342 -18.23 -20.19 -10.10
CA ASP A 342 -17.90 -18.75 -10.21
C ASP A 342 -16.46 -18.56 -10.66
N VAL A 343 -15.53 -19.39 -10.18
CA VAL A 343 -14.13 -19.41 -10.68
C VAL A 343 -14.10 -19.75 -12.17
N LEU A 344 -14.85 -20.77 -12.60
CA LEU A 344 -14.87 -21.25 -13.99
C LEU A 344 -15.59 -20.31 -14.97
N ARG A 345 -16.29 -19.27 -14.50
CA ARG A 345 -16.77 -18.17 -15.37
C ARG A 345 -15.61 -17.32 -15.90
N VAL A 346 -14.48 -17.31 -15.21
CA VAL A 346 -13.30 -16.51 -15.55
C VAL A 346 -12.16 -17.41 -16.01
N HIS A 347 -11.85 -18.45 -15.25
CA HIS A 347 -10.74 -19.36 -15.52
C HIS A 347 -11.17 -20.61 -16.29
N GLU A 348 -10.25 -21.15 -17.08
CA GLU A 348 -10.41 -22.44 -17.75
C GLU A 348 -10.28 -23.60 -16.77
N MET A 349 -11.07 -24.64 -17.00
CA MET A 349 -11.03 -25.84 -16.15
C MET A 349 -9.66 -26.52 -16.18
N SER A 350 -8.97 -26.46 -17.32
CA SER A 350 -7.60 -26.98 -17.47
C SER A 350 -6.61 -26.24 -16.58
N TYR A 351 -6.70 -24.90 -16.51
CA TYR A 351 -5.85 -24.09 -15.65
C TYR A 351 -6.15 -24.34 -14.16
N PHE A 352 -7.42 -24.35 -13.78
CA PHE A 352 -7.82 -24.68 -12.41
C PHE A 352 -7.33 -26.07 -11.97
N SER A 353 -7.48 -27.08 -12.85
CA SER A 353 -7.00 -28.45 -12.60
C SER A 353 -5.47 -28.52 -12.48
N LYS A 354 -4.74 -27.68 -13.23
CA LYS A 354 -3.29 -27.54 -13.11
C LYS A 354 -2.91 -27.02 -11.72
N LEU A 355 -3.55 -25.95 -11.25
CA LEU A 355 -3.32 -25.42 -9.89
C LEU A 355 -3.58 -26.47 -8.82
N GLN A 356 -4.72 -27.18 -8.93
CA GLN A 356 -5.09 -28.24 -7.99
C GLN A 356 -4.07 -29.38 -7.97
N THR A 357 -3.58 -29.79 -9.14
CA THR A 357 -2.59 -30.85 -9.26
C THR A 357 -1.23 -30.41 -8.71
N LEU A 358 -0.79 -29.20 -9.00
CA LEU A 358 0.50 -28.69 -8.53
C LEU A 358 0.49 -28.52 -7.01
N CYS A 359 -0.50 -27.81 -6.45
CA CYS A 359 -0.59 -27.60 -5.00
C CYS A 359 -0.77 -28.94 -4.25
N GLY A 360 -1.57 -29.86 -4.79
CA GLY A 360 -1.82 -31.17 -4.17
C GLY A 360 -0.62 -32.13 -4.18
N ARG A 361 0.46 -31.81 -4.92
CA ARG A 361 1.71 -32.58 -4.93
C ARG A 361 2.76 -32.04 -3.96
N ILE A 362 2.56 -30.85 -3.40
CA ILE A 362 3.50 -30.22 -2.48
C ILE A 362 3.29 -30.81 -1.07
N PRO A 363 4.31 -31.42 -0.45
CA PRO A 363 4.30 -31.84 0.96
C PRO A 363 4.02 -30.69 1.93
N ASP A 364 3.59 -31.02 3.15
CA ASP A 364 3.38 -30.03 4.24
C ASP A 364 4.71 -29.46 4.76
N ASP A 365 5.75 -30.29 4.82
CA ASP A 365 7.02 -29.99 5.49
C ASP A 365 8.16 -29.88 4.48
N MET A 366 8.27 -28.73 3.81
CA MET A 366 9.36 -28.45 2.86
C MET A 366 10.24 -27.31 3.35
N SER A 367 11.54 -27.39 3.06
CA SER A 367 12.43 -26.25 3.25
C SER A 367 12.12 -25.13 2.25
N ALA A 368 12.59 -23.91 2.54
CA ALA A 368 12.46 -22.76 1.63
C ALA A 368 12.97 -23.08 0.21
N ASP A 369 14.09 -23.80 0.14
CA ASP A 369 14.80 -24.10 -1.10
C ASP A 369 14.05 -25.15 -1.93
N ASP A 370 13.37 -26.10 -1.27
CA ASP A 370 12.59 -27.12 -1.96
C ASP A 370 11.28 -26.53 -2.54
N LEU A 371 10.72 -25.49 -1.90
CA LEU A 371 9.52 -24.78 -2.40
C LEU A 371 9.78 -24.05 -3.72
N ALA A 372 11.02 -23.59 -3.96
CA ALA A 372 11.41 -22.95 -5.21
C ALA A 372 11.31 -23.88 -6.44
N MET A 373 11.16 -25.20 -6.25
CA MET A 373 10.90 -26.15 -7.33
C MET A 373 9.43 -26.15 -7.80
N TYR A 374 8.52 -25.57 -7.01
CA TYR A 374 7.07 -25.62 -7.24
C TYR A 374 6.52 -24.25 -7.62
N CYS A 375 6.91 -23.75 -8.79
CA CYS A 375 6.44 -22.46 -9.29
C CYS A 375 5.58 -22.61 -10.56
N LEU A 376 4.64 -21.68 -10.77
CA LEU A 376 3.90 -21.56 -12.03
C LEU A 376 4.77 -20.95 -13.14
N ASP A 377 5.68 -20.07 -12.74
CA ASP A 377 6.69 -19.37 -13.54
C ASP A 377 7.80 -18.82 -12.60
N PRO A 378 8.79 -18.05 -13.08
CA PRO A 378 9.90 -17.62 -12.24
C PRO A 378 9.55 -16.71 -11.05
N ASP A 379 8.38 -16.08 -11.02
CA ASP A 379 7.99 -15.16 -9.94
C ASP A 379 6.83 -15.66 -9.08
N THR A 380 6.09 -16.68 -9.53
CA THR A 380 4.88 -17.17 -8.86
C THR A 380 5.09 -18.56 -8.28
N ALA A 381 5.71 -18.60 -7.09
CA ALA A 381 5.89 -19.83 -6.32
C ALA A 381 4.58 -20.31 -5.65
N LEU A 382 4.51 -21.61 -5.35
CA LEU A 382 3.35 -22.27 -4.77
C LEU A 382 3.71 -22.97 -3.45
N SER A 383 2.67 -23.21 -2.66
CA SER A 383 2.67 -24.01 -1.45
C SER A 383 1.45 -24.93 -1.51
N LYS A 384 1.40 -25.94 -0.63
CA LYS A 384 0.26 -26.85 -0.55
C LYS A 384 -1.08 -26.13 -0.37
N ASN A 385 -1.09 -25.06 0.43
CA ASN A 385 -2.30 -24.30 0.79
C ASN A 385 -2.59 -23.14 -0.19
N SER A 386 -1.75 -22.91 -1.21
CA SER A 386 -1.90 -21.81 -2.16
C SER A 386 -3.26 -21.78 -2.87
N LEU A 387 -3.77 -22.94 -3.31
CA LEU A 387 -5.08 -22.98 -3.97
C LEU A 387 -6.22 -22.67 -3.00
N ASP A 388 -6.17 -23.15 -1.76
CA ASP A 388 -7.22 -22.86 -0.77
C ASP A 388 -7.24 -21.37 -0.42
N ALA A 389 -6.07 -20.78 -0.20
CA ALA A 389 -5.89 -19.34 -0.01
C ALA A 389 -6.43 -18.53 -1.21
N ALA A 390 -6.12 -18.93 -2.45
CA ALA A 390 -6.63 -18.26 -3.65
C ALA A 390 -8.16 -18.40 -3.80
N MET A 391 -8.72 -19.57 -3.48
CA MET A 391 -10.17 -19.79 -3.47
C MET A 391 -10.86 -18.93 -2.40
N ARG A 392 -10.20 -18.73 -1.25
CA ARG A 392 -10.67 -17.84 -0.19
C ARG A 392 -10.55 -16.37 -0.57
N ALA A 393 -9.47 -15.97 -1.23
CA ALA A 393 -9.28 -14.62 -1.76
C ALA A 393 -10.40 -14.25 -2.75
N ALA A 394 -10.70 -15.13 -3.71
CA ALA A 394 -11.83 -14.92 -4.63
C ALA A 394 -13.19 -14.94 -3.90
N GLY A 395 -13.36 -15.83 -2.92
CA GLY A 395 -14.59 -15.93 -2.11
C GLY A 395 -14.85 -14.69 -1.26
N ASN A 396 -13.78 -14.04 -0.78
CA ASN A 396 -13.83 -12.76 -0.08
C ASN A 396 -14.44 -11.67 -0.97
N VAL A 397 -14.03 -11.59 -2.23
CA VAL A 397 -14.61 -10.64 -3.20
C VAL A 397 -16.08 -10.95 -3.47
N CYS A 398 -16.47 -12.22 -3.64
CA CYS A 398 -17.88 -12.62 -3.78
C CYS A 398 -18.72 -12.25 -2.56
N ALA A 399 -18.20 -12.47 -1.34
CA ALA A 399 -18.86 -12.08 -0.09
C ALA A 399 -18.99 -10.55 0.03
N ALA A 400 -18.00 -9.79 -0.44
CA ALA A 400 -18.08 -8.34 -0.50
C ALA A 400 -19.17 -7.87 -1.47
N VAL A 401 -19.32 -8.52 -2.63
CA VAL A 401 -20.43 -8.28 -3.58
C VAL A 401 -21.77 -8.50 -2.89
N ASP A 402 -21.92 -9.63 -2.21
CA ASP A 402 -23.16 -9.95 -1.47
C ASP A 402 -23.52 -8.84 -0.49
N LYS A 403 -22.58 -8.44 0.37
CA LYS A 403 -22.82 -7.41 1.39
C LYS A 403 -23.13 -6.05 0.77
N VAL A 404 -22.40 -5.65 -0.27
CA VAL A 404 -22.55 -4.33 -0.89
C VAL A 404 -23.85 -4.22 -1.69
N VAL A 405 -24.19 -5.25 -2.47
CA VAL A 405 -25.38 -5.22 -3.33
C VAL A 405 -26.66 -5.41 -2.52
N ARG A 406 -26.66 -6.25 -1.48
CA ARG A 406 -27.81 -6.41 -0.55
C ARG A 406 -28.01 -5.20 0.36
N GLY A 407 -27.03 -4.29 0.41
CA GLY A 407 -27.07 -3.08 1.23
C GLY A 407 -26.65 -3.30 2.68
N ASP A 408 -26.11 -4.47 3.03
CA ASP A 408 -25.54 -4.75 4.35
C ASP A 408 -24.32 -3.87 4.61
N ALA A 409 -23.56 -3.51 3.57
CA ALA A 409 -22.49 -2.53 3.59
C ALA A 409 -22.64 -1.57 2.41
N ARG A 410 -22.17 -0.33 2.57
CA ARG A 410 -22.19 0.64 1.47
C ARG A 410 -21.08 0.40 0.46
N ASN A 411 -19.90 0.07 0.99
CA ASN A 411 -18.72 -0.32 0.24
C ASN A 411 -17.90 -1.32 1.08
N ALA A 412 -16.91 -1.94 0.46
CA ALA A 412 -16.11 -2.99 1.10
C ALA A 412 -14.64 -2.92 0.69
N PHE A 413 -13.76 -3.35 1.60
CA PHE A 413 -12.35 -3.59 1.33
C PHE A 413 -12.00 -5.06 1.60
N CYS A 414 -11.62 -5.77 0.55
CA CYS A 414 -11.21 -7.16 0.56
C CYS A 414 -9.70 -7.22 0.78
N ILE A 415 -9.28 -7.58 2.00
CA ILE A 415 -7.88 -7.72 2.37
C ILE A 415 -7.51 -9.17 2.11
N VAL A 416 -6.95 -9.42 0.93
CA VAL A 416 -6.75 -10.76 0.38
C VAL A 416 -5.28 -10.99 0.02
N ARG A 417 -4.90 -12.26 0.03
CA ARG A 417 -3.64 -12.78 -0.49
C ARG A 417 -3.85 -14.26 -0.85
N PRO A 418 -3.40 -14.76 -2.02
CA PRO A 418 -2.62 -14.07 -3.08
C PRO A 418 -3.41 -12.99 -3.85
N PRO A 419 -2.71 -12.07 -4.56
CA PRO A 419 -3.32 -11.11 -5.49
C PRO A 419 -3.90 -11.80 -6.74
N GLY A 420 -4.50 -11.05 -7.66
CA GLY A 420 -5.25 -11.60 -8.79
C GLY A 420 -5.11 -10.93 -10.16
N HIS A 421 -4.76 -9.64 -10.24
CA HIS A 421 -4.96 -8.87 -11.49
C HIS A 421 -4.12 -9.30 -12.70
N HIS A 422 -3.05 -10.10 -12.51
CA HIS A 422 -2.21 -10.67 -13.56
C HIS A 422 -2.67 -12.03 -14.08
N ALA A 423 -3.57 -12.73 -13.38
CA ALA A 423 -4.07 -14.03 -13.81
C ALA A 423 -5.12 -13.87 -14.92
N GLY A 424 -4.82 -14.34 -16.14
CA GLY A 424 -5.77 -14.46 -17.25
C GLY A 424 -6.60 -15.75 -17.19
N PRO A 425 -7.51 -16.01 -18.15
CA PRO A 425 -8.38 -17.20 -18.15
C PRO A 425 -7.62 -18.53 -18.12
N VAL A 426 -6.44 -18.58 -18.72
CA VAL A 426 -5.56 -19.77 -18.73
C VAL A 426 -4.37 -19.62 -17.77
N GLY A 427 -4.46 -18.68 -16.83
CA GLY A 427 -3.39 -18.31 -15.91
C GLY A 427 -2.46 -17.28 -16.53
N LYS A 428 -1.42 -17.75 -17.21
CA LYS A 428 -0.34 -16.91 -17.74
C LYS A 428 -0.80 -16.05 -18.91
N VAL A 429 -0.46 -14.76 -18.90
CA VAL A 429 -0.73 -13.84 -20.02
C VAL A 429 0.58 -13.48 -20.71
N THR A 430 0.58 -13.55 -22.05
CA THR A 430 1.74 -13.22 -22.91
C THR A 430 1.46 -12.00 -23.76
N CYS A 431 2.49 -11.23 -24.12
CA CYS A 431 2.41 -10.16 -25.11
C CYS A 431 3.61 -10.22 -26.08
N GLU A 432 3.68 -9.28 -27.03
CA GLU A 432 4.79 -9.23 -27.99
C GLU A 432 6.16 -9.03 -27.32
N HIS A 433 6.18 -8.25 -26.23
CA HIS A 433 7.39 -7.91 -25.46
C HIS A 433 7.67 -8.88 -24.31
N ASP A 434 6.69 -9.70 -23.93
CA ASP A 434 6.83 -10.80 -22.97
C ASP A 434 6.14 -12.06 -23.52
N ARG A 435 6.86 -12.73 -24.44
CA ARG A 435 6.38 -13.95 -25.10
C ARG A 435 6.38 -15.16 -24.18
N ILE A 436 7.14 -15.10 -23.08
CA ILE A 436 7.14 -16.13 -22.05
C ILE A 436 5.87 -15.94 -21.20
N GLY A 437 5.53 -14.70 -20.89
CA GLY A 437 4.42 -14.26 -20.04
C GLY A 437 4.82 -14.29 -18.56
N SER A 438 3.89 -13.86 -17.70
CA SER A 438 3.97 -14.08 -16.25
C SER A 438 2.60 -14.07 -15.57
N HIS A 439 2.55 -14.65 -14.38
CA HIS A 439 1.47 -14.64 -13.40
C HIS A 439 1.60 -13.52 -12.38
N GLY A 440 2.79 -12.94 -12.13
CA GLY A 440 2.98 -11.82 -11.20
C GLY A 440 2.38 -12.07 -9.82
N PHE A 441 2.73 -13.19 -9.18
CA PHE A 441 2.20 -13.66 -7.90
C PHE A 441 0.71 -14.07 -7.89
N CYS A 442 -0.01 -13.87 -9.01
CA CYS A 442 -1.46 -14.06 -9.08
C CYS A 442 -1.84 -15.50 -9.46
N LEU A 443 -2.69 -16.12 -8.65
CA LEU A 443 -3.18 -17.49 -8.91
C LEU A 443 -4.57 -17.49 -9.55
N LEU A 444 -5.50 -16.71 -9.01
CA LEU A 444 -6.86 -16.53 -9.52
C LEU A 444 -7.15 -15.04 -9.61
N ASN A 445 -7.83 -14.63 -10.68
CA ASN A 445 -8.24 -13.25 -10.86
C ASN A 445 -9.43 -12.87 -9.95
N ASN A 446 -9.11 -12.44 -8.73
CA ASN A 446 -10.07 -12.12 -7.68
C ASN A 446 -11.11 -11.08 -8.15
N VAL A 447 -10.67 -9.99 -8.79
CA VAL A 447 -11.54 -8.90 -9.25
C VAL A 447 -12.43 -9.34 -10.40
N ALA A 448 -11.89 -10.04 -11.40
CA ALA A 448 -12.70 -10.57 -12.50
C ALA A 448 -13.73 -11.60 -12.02
N ILE A 449 -13.38 -12.47 -11.07
CA ILE A 449 -14.32 -13.44 -10.48
C ILE A 449 -15.44 -12.68 -9.74
N GLY A 450 -15.10 -11.67 -8.93
CA GLY A 450 -16.07 -10.81 -8.26
C GLY A 450 -17.01 -10.08 -9.22
N ALA A 451 -16.47 -9.54 -10.32
CA ALA A 451 -17.25 -8.86 -11.35
C ALA A 451 -18.20 -9.83 -12.08
N ALA A 452 -17.70 -11.00 -12.50
CA ALA A 452 -18.50 -12.05 -13.13
C ALA A 452 -19.61 -12.56 -12.18
N TYR A 453 -19.28 -12.72 -10.90
CA TYR A 453 -20.22 -13.09 -9.85
C TYR A 453 -21.33 -12.05 -9.70
N ALA A 454 -20.98 -10.76 -9.59
CA ALA A 454 -21.93 -9.67 -9.48
C ALA A 454 -22.91 -9.60 -10.67
N ARG A 455 -22.42 -9.68 -11.91
CA ARG A 455 -23.28 -9.63 -13.11
C ARG A 455 -24.19 -10.85 -13.24
N SER A 456 -23.70 -12.02 -12.86
CA SER A 456 -24.46 -13.27 -13.02
C SER A 456 -25.52 -13.44 -11.92
N HIS A 457 -25.18 -13.19 -10.65
CA HIS A 457 -26.07 -13.43 -9.50
C HIS A 457 -26.99 -12.25 -9.18
N TYR A 458 -26.58 -11.01 -9.44
CA TYR A 458 -27.33 -9.81 -9.05
C TYR A 458 -28.03 -9.06 -10.18
N LYS A 459 -28.21 -9.69 -11.35
CA LYS A 459 -28.95 -9.09 -12.48
C LYS A 459 -30.36 -8.62 -12.10
N ALA A 460 -31.07 -9.39 -11.25
CA ALA A 460 -32.42 -9.08 -10.83
C ALA A 460 -32.48 -7.86 -9.88
N GLN A 461 -31.35 -7.51 -9.26
CA GLN A 461 -31.18 -6.32 -8.42
C GLN A 461 -30.57 -5.15 -9.21
N GLY A 462 -30.49 -5.27 -10.54
CA GLY A 462 -30.08 -4.20 -11.43
C GLY A 462 -28.57 -4.08 -11.64
N ILE A 463 -27.75 -5.02 -11.16
CA ILE A 463 -26.30 -5.00 -11.41
C ILE A 463 -26.03 -5.51 -12.82
N ASN A 464 -25.82 -4.59 -13.76
CA ASN A 464 -25.55 -4.90 -15.17
C ASN A 464 -24.19 -4.35 -15.60
N ARG A 465 -23.93 -3.05 -15.34
CA ARG A 465 -22.70 -2.37 -15.73
C ARG A 465 -21.68 -2.38 -14.59
N ILE A 466 -20.47 -2.86 -14.87
CA ILE A 466 -19.38 -2.90 -13.90
C ILE A 466 -18.21 -2.08 -14.41
N ALA A 467 -17.65 -1.23 -13.54
CA ALA A 467 -16.35 -0.61 -13.78
C ALA A 467 -15.29 -1.27 -12.91
N ILE A 468 -14.16 -1.61 -13.50
CA ILE A 468 -12.96 -2.10 -12.81
C ILE A 468 -11.86 -1.07 -13.04
N LEU A 469 -11.34 -0.47 -11.97
CA LEU A 469 -10.24 0.48 -12.04
C LEU A 469 -9.03 -0.13 -11.34
N ASP A 470 -7.92 -0.20 -12.06
CA ASP A 470 -6.67 -0.74 -11.59
C ASP A 470 -5.64 0.39 -11.47
N PHE A 471 -5.20 0.60 -10.23
CA PHE A 471 -4.18 1.58 -9.90
C PHE A 471 -2.88 0.96 -9.39
N ASP A 472 -2.77 -0.37 -9.38
CA ASP A 472 -1.51 -1.06 -9.19
C ASP A 472 -0.48 -0.51 -10.20
N VAL A 473 0.78 -0.40 -9.78
CA VAL A 473 1.81 0.18 -10.64
C VAL A 473 2.06 -0.68 -11.88
N HIS A 474 1.72 -1.97 -11.82
CA HIS A 474 1.85 -2.92 -12.92
C HIS A 474 0.54 -3.02 -13.70
N HIS A 475 0.66 -3.31 -14.99
CA HIS A 475 -0.50 -3.52 -15.84
C HIS A 475 -1.28 -4.76 -15.39
N GLY A 476 -2.58 -4.59 -15.10
CA GLY A 476 -3.54 -5.67 -14.87
C GLY A 476 -3.87 -6.49 -16.11
N ASN A 477 -2.84 -7.02 -16.78
CA ASN A 477 -2.89 -7.78 -18.03
C ASN A 477 -3.80 -9.02 -17.94
N GLY A 478 -3.86 -9.68 -16.78
CA GLY A 478 -4.78 -10.80 -16.52
C GLY A 478 -6.23 -10.39 -16.59
N THR A 479 -6.57 -9.29 -15.92
CA THR A 479 -7.92 -8.72 -15.93
C THR A 479 -8.29 -8.28 -17.34
N GLU A 480 -7.37 -7.60 -18.03
CA GLU A 480 -7.56 -7.21 -19.42
C GLU A 480 -7.83 -8.42 -20.32
N ASP A 481 -7.04 -9.49 -20.19
CA ASP A 481 -7.21 -10.70 -21.00
C ASP A 481 -8.54 -11.40 -20.71
N CYS A 482 -8.97 -11.45 -19.44
CA CYS A 482 -10.30 -11.95 -19.08
C CYS A 482 -11.42 -11.19 -19.81
N LEU A 483 -11.30 -9.87 -19.91
CA LEU A 483 -12.29 -9.03 -20.61
C LEU A 483 -12.22 -9.21 -22.13
N ARG A 484 -11.03 -9.39 -22.71
CA ARG A 484 -10.89 -9.67 -24.15
C ARG A 484 -11.61 -10.96 -24.56
N HIS A 485 -11.70 -11.93 -23.66
CA HIS A 485 -12.43 -13.18 -23.86
C HIS A 485 -13.96 -13.04 -23.80
N LEU A 486 -14.49 -11.88 -23.36
CA LEU A 486 -15.94 -11.58 -23.42
C LEU A 486 -16.45 -11.40 -24.85
N VAL A 487 -15.55 -11.24 -25.83
CA VAL A 487 -15.87 -11.16 -27.25
C VAL A 487 -15.36 -12.42 -27.94
N PRO A 488 -16.14 -13.06 -28.84
CA PRO A 488 -15.65 -14.18 -29.62
C PRO A 488 -14.42 -13.79 -30.44
N ARG A 489 -13.32 -14.52 -30.25
CA ARG A 489 -12.05 -14.31 -30.95
C ARG A 489 -11.48 -15.62 -31.45
N VAL A 490 -10.59 -15.51 -32.44
CA VAL A 490 -9.84 -16.63 -32.99
C VAL A 490 -8.36 -16.30 -32.87
N GLU A 491 -7.59 -17.22 -32.30
CA GLU A 491 -6.14 -17.17 -32.25
C GLU A 491 -5.57 -18.25 -33.16
N GLU A 492 -4.63 -17.87 -34.02
CA GLU A 492 -3.89 -18.79 -34.88
C GLU A 492 -2.48 -18.97 -34.34
N ILE A 493 -2.19 -20.15 -33.77
CA ILE A 493 -0.86 -20.51 -33.30
C ILE A 493 -0.16 -21.27 -34.42
N ARG A 494 0.87 -20.65 -35.00
CA ARG A 494 1.77 -21.33 -35.93
C ARG A 494 2.85 -22.03 -35.15
N PHE A 495 3.06 -23.32 -35.41
CA PHE A 495 4.11 -24.10 -34.79
C PHE A 495 4.98 -24.75 -35.85
N GLU A 496 6.27 -24.86 -35.53
CA GLU A 496 7.26 -25.55 -36.34
C GLU A 496 8.05 -26.48 -35.42
N THR A 497 8.13 -27.74 -35.82
CA THR A 497 8.90 -28.78 -35.14
C THR A 497 9.93 -29.33 -36.13
N PRO A 498 10.95 -30.08 -35.69
CA PRO A 498 11.88 -30.74 -36.61
C PRO A 498 11.21 -31.68 -37.64
N TYR A 499 9.94 -32.05 -37.46
CA TYR A 499 9.23 -33.02 -38.28
C TYR A 499 8.10 -32.43 -39.13
N THR A 500 7.55 -31.27 -38.75
CA THR A 500 6.38 -30.66 -39.41
C THR A 500 6.18 -29.20 -38.99
N SER A 501 5.49 -28.43 -39.83
CA SER A 501 4.93 -27.13 -39.48
C SER A 501 3.42 -27.14 -39.70
N GLY A 502 2.70 -26.35 -38.91
CA GLY A 502 1.24 -26.27 -38.98
C GLY A 502 0.69 -25.04 -38.27
N THR A 503 -0.61 -24.81 -38.45
CA THR A 503 -1.35 -23.77 -37.75
C THR A 503 -2.46 -24.42 -36.94
N GLN A 504 -2.49 -24.16 -35.64
CA GLN A 504 -3.59 -24.49 -34.76
C GLN A 504 -4.51 -23.27 -34.62
N VAL A 505 -5.80 -23.46 -34.85
CA VAL A 505 -6.81 -22.42 -34.68
C VAL A 505 -7.53 -22.66 -33.35
N ILE A 506 -7.52 -21.66 -32.47
CA ILE A 506 -8.14 -21.72 -31.15
C ILE A 506 -9.25 -20.67 -31.09
N HIS A 507 -10.47 -21.10 -30.83
CA HIS A 507 -11.59 -20.21 -30.57
C HIS A 507 -11.60 -19.83 -29.10
N LYS A 508 -11.56 -18.53 -28.81
CA LYS A 508 -11.57 -17.95 -27.47
C LYS A 508 -12.88 -17.19 -27.27
N TYR A 509 -13.72 -17.65 -26.35
CA TYR A 509 -14.95 -16.97 -25.97
C TYR A 509 -15.43 -17.45 -24.61
N LYS A 510 -15.62 -16.52 -23.67
CA LYS A 510 -15.99 -16.83 -22.29
C LYS A 510 -16.86 -15.70 -21.69
N PRO A 511 -18.14 -15.60 -22.10
CA PRO A 511 -19.04 -14.62 -21.52
C PRO A 511 -19.33 -14.97 -20.05
N TRP A 512 -19.40 -13.96 -19.19
CA TRP A 512 -19.78 -14.11 -17.79
C TRP A 512 -21.29 -14.27 -17.61
N ARG A 513 -22.08 -13.67 -18.49
CA ARG A 513 -23.54 -13.68 -18.47
C ARG A 513 -24.14 -13.87 -19.87
N ASN A 514 -23.75 -13.05 -20.84
CA ASN A 514 -24.29 -13.08 -22.21
C ASN A 514 -23.40 -12.32 -23.21
N ASP A 515 -23.84 -12.26 -24.46
CA ASP A 515 -23.08 -11.65 -25.57
C ASP A 515 -22.89 -10.12 -25.46
N HIS A 516 -23.56 -9.45 -24.50
CA HIS A 516 -23.42 -8.01 -24.25
C HIS A 516 -22.37 -7.68 -23.17
N ASP A 517 -21.69 -8.68 -22.62
CA ASP A 517 -20.76 -8.47 -21.51
C ASP A 517 -19.64 -7.50 -21.82
N ALA A 518 -19.15 -7.47 -23.06
CA ALA A 518 -18.10 -6.55 -23.49
C ALA A 518 -18.53 -5.07 -23.47
N ASP A 519 -19.84 -4.79 -23.63
CA ASP A 519 -20.40 -3.43 -23.57
C ASP A 519 -20.71 -2.99 -22.13
N ASP A 520 -20.95 -3.98 -21.25
CA ASP A 520 -21.39 -3.80 -19.86
C ASP A 520 -20.23 -3.85 -18.85
N VAL A 521 -18.99 -4.06 -19.29
CA VAL A 521 -17.81 -4.08 -18.41
C VAL A 521 -16.79 -3.08 -18.90
N TYR A 522 -16.54 -2.07 -18.08
CA TYR A 522 -15.47 -1.08 -18.26
C TYR A 522 -14.25 -1.50 -17.45
N PHE A 523 -13.07 -1.46 -18.06
CA PHE A 523 -11.81 -1.67 -17.39
C PHE A 523 -10.84 -0.54 -17.72
N CYS A 524 -10.15 -0.07 -16.69
CA CYS A 524 -9.03 0.84 -16.87
C CYS A 524 -7.85 0.43 -15.99
N SER A 525 -6.64 0.43 -16.55
CA SER A 525 -5.40 0.26 -15.80
C SER A 525 -4.45 1.43 -16.09
N VAL A 526 -3.94 2.05 -15.03
CA VAL A 526 -2.95 3.14 -15.09
C VAL A 526 -1.67 2.68 -14.40
N HIS A 527 -0.62 2.44 -15.19
CA HIS A 527 0.57 1.70 -14.75
C HIS A 527 1.85 2.27 -15.38
N GLY A 528 3.02 1.84 -14.89
CA GLY A 528 4.30 2.18 -15.52
C GLY A 528 4.48 1.49 -16.87
N TYR A 529 5.03 2.18 -17.86
CA TYR A 529 5.28 1.59 -19.19
C TYR A 529 6.51 2.19 -19.86
N GLY A 530 7.13 1.43 -20.77
CA GLY A 530 8.28 1.91 -21.55
C GLY A 530 9.62 1.85 -20.81
N MET A 531 10.70 2.29 -21.45
CA MET A 531 12.08 2.22 -20.95
C MET A 531 12.40 3.28 -19.88
N LYS A 532 13.23 2.89 -18.90
CA LYS A 532 13.77 3.81 -17.88
C LYS A 532 15.08 4.45 -18.37
N ASP A 533 15.02 5.72 -18.79
CA ASP A 533 16.20 6.55 -19.10
C ASP A 533 16.30 7.75 -18.14
N PRO A 534 16.91 7.58 -16.96
CA PRO A 534 16.98 8.63 -15.95
C PRO A 534 17.95 9.75 -16.30
N LYS A 535 18.78 9.60 -17.34
CA LYS A 535 19.80 10.57 -17.74
C LYS A 535 19.53 11.22 -19.10
N GLY A 536 18.54 10.74 -19.85
CA GLY A 536 18.26 11.20 -21.20
C GLY A 536 19.44 10.92 -22.15
N GLU A 537 20.21 9.87 -21.88
CA GLU A 537 21.39 9.51 -22.66
C GLU A 537 20.99 8.87 -24.01
N HIS A 538 19.73 8.47 -24.18
CA HIS A 538 19.22 7.83 -25.39
C HIS A 538 18.32 8.77 -26.21
N PRO A 539 18.46 8.81 -27.55
CA PRO A 539 17.64 9.67 -28.40
C PRO A 539 16.15 9.23 -28.38
N PRO A 540 15.19 10.18 -28.42
CA PRO A 540 13.77 9.87 -28.45
C PRO A 540 13.42 8.94 -29.62
N GLY A 541 12.78 7.80 -29.34
CA GLY A 541 12.33 6.86 -30.37
C GLY A 541 13.29 5.73 -30.72
N MET A 542 14.52 5.70 -30.18
CA MET A 542 15.46 4.59 -30.43
C MET A 542 15.08 3.30 -29.68
N TYR A 543 14.25 3.42 -28.63
CA TYR A 543 13.78 2.32 -27.77
C TYR A 543 12.32 2.53 -27.32
N ALA A 544 11.42 2.76 -28.28
CA ALA A 544 9.99 2.62 -28.03
C ALA A 544 9.69 1.13 -27.82
N GLY A 545 9.57 0.69 -26.56
CA GLY A 545 9.34 -0.71 -26.23
C GLY A 545 9.06 -0.92 -24.75
N ALA A 546 8.25 -1.93 -24.44
CA ALA A 546 7.78 -2.22 -23.09
C ALA A 546 8.90 -2.83 -22.22
N TRP A 547 9.38 -2.06 -21.24
CA TRP A 547 10.47 -2.46 -20.33
C TRP A 547 10.00 -2.64 -18.88
N PHE A 548 9.02 -1.84 -18.46
CA PHE A 548 8.40 -2.01 -17.16
C PHE A 548 7.52 -3.27 -17.18
N TYR A 549 7.69 -4.12 -16.18
CA TYR A 549 6.95 -5.38 -16.07
C TYR A 549 5.43 -5.12 -16.02
N PRO A 550 4.58 -5.92 -16.71
CA PRO A 550 4.88 -7.13 -17.49
C PRO A 550 5.20 -6.88 -18.98
N GLY A 551 5.55 -5.66 -19.37
CA GLY A 551 5.85 -5.36 -20.77
C GLY A 551 4.60 -5.26 -21.66
N SER A 552 3.42 -5.03 -21.09
CA SER A 552 2.17 -4.81 -21.82
C SER A 552 1.42 -3.59 -21.26
N GLY A 553 0.29 -3.25 -21.87
CA GLY A 553 -0.54 -2.13 -21.42
C GLY A 553 -0.19 -0.79 -22.09
N GLU A 554 0.32 -0.84 -23.32
CA GLU A 554 0.52 0.39 -24.10
C GLU A 554 -0.75 1.25 -24.12
N THR A 555 -0.56 2.57 -24.02
CA THR A 555 -1.65 3.55 -23.94
C THR A 555 -2.57 3.45 -25.16
N ASN A 556 -3.86 3.18 -24.92
CA ASN A 556 -4.87 3.02 -25.96
C ASN A 556 -6.14 3.87 -25.70
N ILE A 557 -5.94 5.09 -25.18
CA ILE A 557 -7.03 6.00 -24.86
C ILE A 557 -7.79 6.36 -26.16
N PRO A 558 -9.14 6.26 -26.19
CA PRO A 558 -9.93 6.72 -27.33
C PRO A 558 -9.61 8.18 -27.66
N LEU A 559 -9.33 8.47 -28.93
CA LEU A 559 -9.06 9.82 -29.43
C LEU A 559 -10.23 10.77 -29.09
N THR A 560 -9.94 12.06 -28.86
CA THR A 560 -11.01 13.06 -28.72
C THR A 560 -11.77 13.22 -30.04
N LYS A 561 -13.02 13.74 -30.02
CA LYS A 561 -13.78 14.02 -31.26
C LYS A 561 -13.05 14.91 -32.28
N GLU A 562 -12.10 15.72 -31.82
CA GLU A 562 -11.25 16.55 -32.68
C GLU A 562 -10.17 15.72 -33.36
N GLN A 563 -9.61 14.72 -32.66
CA GLN A 563 -8.62 13.78 -33.16
C GLN A 563 -9.23 12.62 -33.98
N GLU A 564 -10.50 12.28 -33.76
CA GLU A 564 -11.26 11.30 -34.56
C GLU A 564 -11.45 11.74 -36.02
N ASN A 565 -11.52 13.06 -36.28
CA ASN A 565 -11.71 13.59 -37.64
C ASN A 565 -10.46 13.46 -38.53
N ASP A 566 -9.28 13.23 -37.93
CA ASP A 566 -7.98 13.14 -38.61
C ASP A 566 -7.42 11.70 -38.64
N ALA A 567 -8.13 10.71 -38.07
CA ALA A 567 -7.68 9.32 -38.00
C ALA A 567 -8.19 8.48 -39.20
N GLU A 568 -7.29 7.72 -39.84
CA GLU A 568 -7.65 6.78 -40.91
C GLU A 568 -8.52 5.62 -40.37
N ASP A 569 -9.43 5.12 -41.22
CA ASP A 569 -10.59 4.28 -40.91
C ASP A 569 -10.28 2.83 -40.44
N GLY A 570 -9.06 2.57 -39.95
CA GLY A 570 -8.52 1.23 -39.71
C GLY A 570 -8.52 0.71 -38.26
N ASP A 571 -8.67 1.56 -37.24
CA ASP A 571 -8.47 1.16 -35.83
C ASP A 571 -9.76 1.21 -34.99
N LYS A 572 -10.84 0.65 -35.52
CA LYS A 572 -12.10 0.46 -34.77
C LYS A 572 -12.18 -0.98 -34.27
N SER A 573 -11.29 -1.33 -33.34
CA SER A 573 -11.37 -2.61 -32.61
C SER A 573 -12.62 -2.60 -31.69
N PRO A 574 -13.41 -3.69 -31.64
CA PRO A 574 -14.68 -3.77 -30.90
C PRO A 574 -14.56 -3.76 -29.35
N THR A 575 -13.44 -3.35 -28.76
CA THR A 575 -13.27 -3.26 -27.29
C THR A 575 -13.14 -1.82 -26.79
N SER A 576 -14.12 -0.97 -27.10
CA SER A 576 -14.16 0.45 -26.72
C SER A 576 -14.19 0.75 -25.21
N LYS A 577 -14.15 -0.28 -24.35
CA LYS A 577 -14.31 -0.19 -22.88
C LYS A 577 -13.10 -0.70 -22.07
N ILE A 578 -12.02 -1.08 -22.76
CA ILE A 578 -10.75 -1.46 -22.16
C ILE A 578 -9.75 -0.32 -22.39
N ILE A 579 -9.31 0.35 -21.32
CA ILE A 579 -8.46 1.54 -21.39
C ILE A 579 -7.20 1.34 -20.57
N ASN A 580 -6.08 1.20 -21.26
CA ASN A 580 -4.75 1.18 -20.69
C ASN A 580 -4.13 2.56 -20.82
N ILE A 581 -3.45 2.98 -19.77
CA ILE A 581 -2.67 4.22 -19.73
C ILE A 581 -1.30 3.89 -19.17
N GLY A 582 -0.38 3.55 -20.09
CA GLY A 582 1.01 3.28 -19.79
C GLY A 582 1.79 4.58 -19.59
N LEU A 583 2.11 4.91 -18.34
CA LEU A 583 2.85 6.09 -17.95
C LEU A 583 4.36 5.89 -18.20
N PRO A 584 4.99 6.71 -19.07
CA PRO A 584 6.42 6.63 -19.27
C PRO A 584 7.18 7.04 -18.01
N TYR A 585 8.40 6.53 -17.86
CA TYR A 585 9.27 6.92 -16.75
C TYR A 585 9.44 8.45 -16.69
N GLN A 586 9.06 9.04 -15.56
CA GLN A 586 9.33 10.43 -15.25
C GLN A 586 9.94 10.55 -13.85
N ARG A 587 10.81 11.54 -13.66
CA ARG A 587 11.53 11.67 -12.39
C ARG A 587 10.70 12.43 -11.35
N GLY A 588 10.42 11.78 -10.23
CA GLY A 588 9.95 12.43 -9.00
C GLY A 588 8.53 12.98 -9.11
N GLN A 589 8.35 14.25 -8.72
CA GLN A 589 7.02 14.87 -8.57
C GLN A 589 6.19 14.92 -9.86
N LEU A 590 6.83 14.98 -11.03
CA LEU A 590 6.13 15.04 -12.32
C LEU A 590 5.33 13.77 -12.61
N ALA A 591 5.91 12.59 -12.38
CA ALA A 591 5.23 11.30 -12.56
C ALA A 591 3.95 11.19 -11.73
N ARG A 592 4.08 11.54 -10.44
CA ARG A 592 2.98 11.54 -9.48
C ARG A 592 1.84 12.49 -9.91
N GLN A 593 2.20 13.67 -10.41
CA GLN A 593 1.22 14.66 -10.89
C GLN A 593 0.52 14.19 -12.16
N GLU A 594 1.27 13.58 -13.09
CA GLU A 594 0.69 13.01 -14.29
C GLU A 594 -0.31 11.90 -13.97
N TRP A 595 0.02 11.03 -13.01
CA TRP A 595 -0.89 9.99 -12.53
C TRP A 595 -2.21 10.58 -11.98
N ARG A 596 -2.14 11.63 -11.14
CA ARG A 596 -3.34 12.32 -10.64
C ARG A 596 -4.14 12.94 -11.78
N ARG A 597 -3.47 13.60 -12.72
CA ARG A 597 -4.07 14.24 -13.90
C ARG A 597 -4.81 13.22 -14.76
N VAL A 598 -4.22 12.05 -15.00
CA VAL A 598 -4.83 10.97 -15.76
C VAL A 598 -6.13 10.50 -15.11
N PHE A 599 -6.12 10.19 -13.81
CA PHE A 599 -7.34 9.77 -13.13
C PHE A 599 -8.41 10.86 -13.16
N ARG A 600 -8.04 12.10 -12.81
CA ARG A 600 -8.97 13.22 -12.73
C ARG A 600 -9.60 13.59 -14.07
N ASN A 601 -8.78 13.69 -15.11
CA ASN A 601 -9.19 14.33 -16.37
C ASN A 601 -9.57 13.32 -17.46
N ILE A 602 -9.15 12.06 -17.32
CA ILE A 602 -9.35 11.03 -18.35
C ILE A 602 -10.21 9.89 -17.80
N VAL A 603 -9.79 9.25 -16.70
CA VAL A 603 -10.43 8.00 -16.24
C VAL A 603 -11.77 8.25 -15.57
N LEU A 604 -11.82 9.07 -14.52
CA LEU A 604 -13.04 9.26 -13.72
C LEU A 604 -14.20 9.90 -14.51
N PRO A 605 -13.98 10.88 -15.42
CA PRO A 605 -15.04 11.37 -16.31
C PRO A 605 -15.62 10.28 -17.23
N GLN A 606 -14.79 9.35 -17.70
CA GLN A 606 -15.27 8.22 -18.52
C GLN A 606 -16.07 7.21 -17.70
N VAL A 607 -15.67 6.95 -16.46
CA VAL A 607 -16.45 6.11 -15.53
C VAL A 607 -17.81 6.75 -15.24
N MET A 608 -17.85 8.07 -15.01
CA MET A 608 -19.10 8.84 -14.86
C MET A 608 -20.00 8.74 -16.09
N ALA A 609 -19.42 8.82 -17.29
CA ALA A 609 -20.15 8.66 -18.55
C ALA A 609 -20.67 7.23 -18.75
N PHE A 610 -19.91 6.23 -18.30
CA PHE A 610 -20.27 4.82 -18.35
C PHE A 610 -21.42 4.45 -17.38
N LYS A 611 -21.57 5.19 -16.27
CA LYS A 611 -22.62 5.00 -15.26
C LYS A 611 -22.67 3.57 -14.71
N PRO A 612 -21.59 3.07 -14.08
CA PRO A 612 -21.56 1.72 -13.54
C PRO A 612 -22.62 1.53 -12.44
N ASP A 613 -23.09 0.29 -12.28
CA ASP A 613 -23.94 -0.14 -11.17
C ASP A 613 -23.11 -0.60 -9.96
N LEU A 614 -21.83 -0.92 -10.16
CA LEU A 614 -20.86 -1.34 -9.14
C LEU A 614 -19.44 -1.02 -9.65
N ILE A 615 -18.58 -0.52 -8.76
CA ILE A 615 -17.17 -0.23 -9.08
C ILE A 615 -16.26 -1.17 -8.28
N PHE A 616 -15.32 -1.82 -8.97
CA PHE A 616 -14.21 -2.54 -8.36
C PHE A 616 -12.92 -1.71 -8.45
N LEU A 617 -12.11 -1.77 -7.40
CA LEU A 617 -10.74 -1.26 -7.39
C LEU A 617 -9.76 -2.43 -7.24
N SER A 618 -8.90 -2.64 -8.24
CA SER A 618 -7.67 -3.42 -8.09
C SER A 618 -6.65 -2.52 -7.39
N ALA A 619 -6.47 -2.73 -6.09
CA ALA A 619 -5.79 -1.79 -5.20
C ALA A 619 -4.37 -2.26 -4.86
N GLY A 620 -3.42 -1.91 -5.74
CA GLY A 620 -1.98 -2.11 -5.54
C GLY A 620 -1.29 -0.87 -4.96
N PHE A 621 -0.48 -1.08 -3.92
CA PHE A 621 0.22 0.01 -3.21
C PHE A 621 1.71 0.11 -3.56
N ASP A 622 2.13 -0.65 -4.56
CA ASP A 622 3.48 -0.73 -5.09
C ASP A 622 3.88 0.46 -5.99
N GLY A 623 2.95 1.36 -6.30
CA GLY A 623 3.24 2.65 -6.96
C GLY A 623 3.93 3.68 -6.04
N HIS A 624 4.08 3.38 -4.75
CA HIS A 624 4.66 4.31 -3.77
C HIS A 624 6.13 4.63 -4.09
N LYS A 625 6.60 5.84 -3.76
CA LYS A 625 7.97 6.31 -4.06
C LYS A 625 9.09 5.47 -3.43
N ASN A 626 8.80 4.76 -2.33
CA ASN A 626 9.74 3.92 -1.58
C ASN A 626 9.53 2.42 -1.86
N GLU A 627 8.70 2.07 -2.84
CA GLU A 627 8.54 0.70 -3.31
C GLU A 627 9.61 0.37 -4.35
N SER A 628 10.30 -0.75 -4.16
CA SER A 628 11.42 -1.17 -5.02
C SER A 628 10.90 -1.57 -6.41
N VAL A 629 9.78 -2.29 -6.48
CA VAL A 629 9.16 -2.80 -7.72
C VAL A 629 8.61 -1.69 -8.62
N ASN A 630 8.32 -0.50 -8.08
CA ASN A 630 7.97 0.69 -8.87
C ASN A 630 9.09 1.14 -9.81
N TRP A 631 10.35 0.82 -9.48
CA TRP A 631 11.55 1.31 -10.16
C TRP A 631 11.58 2.84 -10.33
N GLY A 632 10.81 3.57 -9.53
CA GLY A 632 10.66 5.02 -9.55
C GLY A 632 9.82 5.58 -10.70
N TYR A 633 8.90 4.81 -11.29
CA TYR A 633 8.05 5.26 -12.41
C TYR A 633 6.96 6.25 -11.99
N ILE A 634 6.18 5.95 -10.96
CA ILE A 634 4.98 6.75 -10.60
C ILE A 634 5.19 7.60 -9.33
N GLY A 635 6.01 7.13 -8.38
CA GLY A 635 6.44 7.94 -7.23
C GLY A 635 5.33 8.44 -6.30
N LEU A 636 4.26 7.66 -6.11
CA LEU A 636 3.10 8.03 -5.30
C LEU A 636 3.43 8.15 -3.81
N MET A 637 2.54 8.80 -3.07
CA MET A 637 2.55 8.90 -1.62
C MET A 637 1.15 8.60 -1.07
N GLU A 638 1.02 8.43 0.25
CA GLU A 638 -0.17 7.94 0.94
C GLU A 638 -1.46 8.70 0.58
N HIS A 639 -1.40 10.02 0.57
CA HIS A 639 -2.56 10.87 0.28
C HIS A 639 -3.02 10.79 -1.18
N ASP A 640 -2.21 10.27 -2.11
CA ASP A 640 -2.63 10.08 -3.50
C ASP A 640 -3.60 8.92 -3.59
N TYR A 641 -3.35 7.85 -2.84
CA TYR A 641 -4.28 6.72 -2.68
C TYR A 641 -5.56 7.14 -1.97
N GLU A 642 -5.45 7.94 -0.89
CA GLU A 642 -6.63 8.47 -0.19
C GLU A 642 -7.49 9.34 -1.11
N TRP A 643 -6.86 10.24 -1.88
CA TRP A 643 -7.55 11.10 -2.84
C TRP A 643 -8.24 10.31 -3.95
N LEU A 644 -7.55 9.35 -4.58
CA LEU A 644 -8.15 8.55 -5.65
C LEU A 644 -9.38 7.81 -5.12
N THR A 645 -9.26 7.22 -3.92
CA THR A 645 -10.37 6.49 -3.29
C THR A 645 -11.56 7.40 -3.02
N GLN A 646 -11.34 8.57 -2.44
CA GLN A 646 -12.41 9.55 -2.21
C GLN A 646 -13.08 9.98 -3.51
N SER A 647 -12.28 10.22 -4.56
CA SER A 647 -12.78 10.61 -5.88
C SER A 647 -13.61 9.50 -6.53
N VAL A 648 -13.17 8.24 -6.43
CA VAL A 648 -13.94 7.07 -6.90
C VAL A 648 -15.24 6.91 -6.12
N VAL A 649 -15.22 7.11 -4.79
CA VAL A 649 -16.45 7.05 -3.98
C VAL A 649 -17.42 8.17 -4.39
N GLN A 650 -16.94 9.36 -4.72
CA GLN A 650 -17.80 10.43 -5.25
C GLN A 650 -18.44 10.06 -6.59
N VAL A 651 -17.68 9.47 -7.52
CA VAL A 651 -18.21 8.91 -8.77
C VAL A 651 -19.24 7.81 -8.49
N ALA A 652 -18.94 6.92 -7.55
CA ALA A 652 -19.85 5.86 -7.13
C ALA A 652 -21.13 6.42 -6.49
N ASN A 653 -21.05 7.51 -5.74
CA ASN A 653 -22.22 8.19 -5.17
C ASN A 653 -23.15 8.69 -6.26
N SER A 654 -22.60 9.29 -7.32
CA SER A 654 -23.36 9.80 -8.46
C SER A 654 -23.95 8.70 -9.35
N CYS A 655 -23.30 7.53 -9.44
CA CYS A 655 -23.66 6.49 -10.42
C CYS A 655 -24.32 5.25 -9.81
N CYS A 656 -23.82 4.78 -8.66
CA CYS A 656 -24.20 3.50 -8.05
C CYS A 656 -24.44 3.59 -6.53
N ASN A 657 -24.85 4.75 -6.01
CA ASN A 657 -25.16 4.95 -4.59
C ASN A 657 -24.00 4.60 -3.63
N GLY A 658 -22.76 4.80 -4.08
CA GLY A 658 -21.55 4.58 -3.30
C GLY A 658 -21.05 3.13 -3.26
N ARG A 659 -21.58 2.24 -4.11
CA ARG A 659 -21.18 0.84 -4.19
C ARG A 659 -19.78 0.70 -4.79
N VAL A 660 -18.80 0.50 -3.92
CA VAL A 660 -17.39 0.26 -4.26
C VAL A 660 -16.91 -1.01 -3.55
N ILE A 661 -16.18 -1.86 -4.26
CA ILE A 661 -15.47 -3.01 -3.69
C ILE A 661 -14.01 -2.86 -4.06
N SER A 662 -13.18 -2.60 -3.07
CA SER A 662 -11.73 -2.57 -3.26
C SER A 662 -11.12 -3.91 -2.90
N VAL A 663 -10.17 -4.38 -3.70
CA VAL A 663 -9.49 -5.67 -3.53
C VAL A 663 -7.99 -5.42 -3.51
N LEU A 664 -7.32 -5.86 -2.45
CA LEU A 664 -5.87 -5.71 -2.29
C LEU A 664 -5.12 -6.50 -3.38
N GLU A 665 -4.19 -5.82 -4.08
CA GLU A 665 -3.29 -6.41 -5.08
C GLU A 665 -1.83 -6.32 -4.59
N GLY A 666 -0.95 -5.53 -5.23
CA GLY A 666 0.46 -5.37 -4.87
C GLY A 666 0.77 -4.43 -3.70
N GLY A 667 2.07 -4.27 -3.42
CA GLY A 667 2.63 -3.48 -2.32
C GLY A 667 3.43 -4.35 -1.36
N TYR A 668 4.73 -4.11 -1.27
CA TYR A 668 5.73 -5.09 -0.82
C TYR A 668 6.76 -4.50 0.16
N ASN A 669 6.81 -3.17 0.33
CA ASN A 669 7.60 -2.56 1.38
C ASN A 669 6.80 -2.53 2.70
N PHE A 670 6.81 -3.67 3.42
CA PHE A 670 6.22 -3.84 4.76
C PHE A 670 7.22 -3.63 5.92
N HIS A 671 8.46 -3.27 5.61
CA HIS A 671 9.55 -3.07 6.55
C HIS A 671 9.22 -1.98 7.58
N GLY A 672 9.42 -2.26 8.88
CA GLY A 672 9.01 -1.35 9.96
C GLY A 672 7.49 -1.33 10.23
N ARG A 673 6.73 -2.29 9.69
CA ARG A 673 5.29 -2.53 9.96
C ARG A 673 4.45 -1.26 9.81
N VAL A 674 3.99 -0.66 10.92
CA VAL A 674 3.17 0.56 10.91
C VAL A 674 3.91 1.79 10.31
N ALA A 675 5.24 1.79 10.31
CA ALA A 675 6.06 2.81 9.67
C ALA A 675 6.22 2.60 8.16
N SER A 676 5.97 1.38 7.68
CA SER A 676 6.15 1.02 6.28
C SER A 676 5.25 1.82 5.35
N CYS A 677 5.72 2.16 4.15
CA CYS A 677 4.89 2.89 3.20
C CYS A 677 3.73 2.06 2.68
N PHE A 678 3.86 0.73 2.60
CA PHE A 678 2.76 -0.16 2.26
C PHE A 678 1.61 0.01 3.26
N SER A 679 1.90 -0.17 4.56
CA SER A 679 0.88 -0.09 5.60
C SER A 679 0.26 1.31 5.68
N ARG A 680 1.06 2.37 5.58
CA ARG A 680 0.55 3.75 5.58
C ARG A 680 -0.32 4.06 4.35
N SER A 681 0.04 3.54 3.18
CA SER A 681 -0.74 3.74 1.95
C SER A 681 -2.07 2.98 1.99
N VAL A 682 -2.05 1.74 2.48
CA VAL A 682 -3.27 0.94 2.72
C VAL A 682 -4.19 1.65 3.72
N ALA A 683 -3.66 2.16 4.82
CA ALA A 683 -4.45 2.92 5.80
C ALA A 683 -5.06 4.19 5.20
N ALA A 684 -4.32 4.92 4.36
CA ALA A 684 -4.82 6.12 3.70
C ALA A 684 -5.95 5.81 2.70
N HIS A 685 -5.82 4.75 1.91
CA HIS A 685 -6.88 4.22 1.05
C HIS A 685 -8.11 3.80 1.85
N ALA A 686 -7.91 2.99 2.89
CA ALA A 686 -8.98 2.50 3.76
C ALA A 686 -9.74 3.67 4.43
N ARG A 687 -9.02 4.68 4.92
CA ARG A 687 -9.58 5.92 5.46
C ARG A 687 -10.45 6.64 4.42
N GLY A 688 -9.98 6.77 3.18
CA GLY A 688 -10.75 7.35 2.07
C GLY A 688 -12.07 6.61 1.82
N LEU A 689 -12.04 5.27 1.87
CA LEU A 689 -13.23 4.43 1.69
C LEU A 689 -14.23 4.57 2.84
N VAL A 690 -13.72 4.58 4.09
CA VAL A 690 -14.52 4.69 5.32
C VAL A 690 -15.17 6.06 5.45
N HIS A 691 -14.43 7.14 5.26
CA HIS A 691 -15.02 8.49 5.26
C HIS A 691 -15.99 8.68 4.10
N GLY A 692 -15.61 8.22 2.91
CA GLY A 692 -16.47 8.25 1.73
C GLY A 692 -17.79 7.50 1.93
N ALA A 693 -17.82 6.46 2.78
CA ALA A 693 -19.04 5.73 3.11
C ALA A 693 -20.02 6.53 3.99
N ARG A 694 -19.55 7.55 4.70
CA ARG A 694 -20.37 8.33 5.66
C ARG A 694 -21.15 9.47 5.00
N PHE A 695 -20.77 9.86 3.79
CA PHE A 695 -21.39 10.96 3.05
C PHE A 695 -21.80 10.55 1.63
N ARG A 696 -22.82 11.22 1.11
CA ARG A 696 -23.24 11.14 -0.29
C ARG A 696 -22.67 12.28 -1.15
N HIS A 697 -21.45 12.72 -0.86
CA HIS A 697 -20.79 13.73 -1.70
C HIS A 697 -20.68 13.19 -3.14
N GLU A 698 -21.32 13.88 -4.07
CA GLU A 698 -21.33 13.50 -5.48
C GLU A 698 -20.11 14.06 -6.20
N TRP A 699 -19.77 13.44 -7.33
CA TRP A 699 -18.74 13.93 -8.23
C TRP A 699 -19.07 15.35 -8.73
N SER A 700 -18.07 16.22 -8.77
CA SER A 700 -18.19 17.61 -9.22
C SER A 700 -17.06 18.01 -10.16
N ASP A 701 -17.41 18.26 -11.43
CA ASP A 701 -16.45 18.75 -12.43
C ASP A 701 -15.83 20.08 -12.02
N ALA A 702 -16.59 20.94 -11.34
CA ALA A 702 -16.10 22.23 -10.83
C ALA A 702 -15.05 22.03 -9.73
N ALA A 703 -15.24 21.06 -8.83
CA ALA A 703 -14.25 20.73 -7.80
C ALA A 703 -12.95 20.20 -8.42
N MET A 704 -13.07 19.33 -9.42
CA MET A 704 -11.90 18.77 -10.13
C MET A 704 -11.15 19.83 -10.96
N ALA A 705 -11.88 20.76 -11.59
CA ALA A 705 -11.26 21.88 -12.30
C ALA A 705 -10.49 22.80 -11.33
N TYR A 706 -11.06 23.09 -10.16
CA TYR A 706 -10.38 23.88 -9.13
C TYR A 706 -9.13 23.17 -8.59
N GLU A 707 -9.21 21.87 -8.31
CA GLU A 707 -8.07 21.09 -7.86
C GLU A 707 -6.92 21.10 -8.89
N THR A 708 -7.25 21.02 -10.18
CA THR A 708 -6.29 21.14 -11.28
C THR A 708 -5.59 22.49 -11.27
N GLN A 709 -6.35 23.58 -11.09
CA GLN A 709 -5.78 24.91 -10.99
C GLN A 709 -4.82 25.05 -9.78
N CYS A 710 -5.18 24.49 -8.63
CA CYS A 710 -4.31 24.48 -7.45
C CYS A 710 -2.98 23.76 -7.73
N GLU A 711 -3.03 22.58 -8.33
CA GLU A 711 -1.83 21.81 -8.64
C GLU A 711 -0.93 22.51 -9.66
N GLU A 712 -1.51 23.10 -10.71
CA GLU A 712 -0.77 23.91 -11.69
C GLU A 712 -0.07 25.10 -11.01
N SER A 713 -0.76 25.79 -10.11
CA SER A 713 -0.16 26.89 -9.32
C SER A 713 1.00 26.38 -8.45
N MET A 714 0.84 25.22 -7.80
CA MET A 714 1.91 24.63 -6.98
C MET A 714 3.14 24.25 -7.82
N ILE A 715 2.94 23.77 -9.04
CA ILE A 715 4.02 23.47 -9.99
C ILE A 715 4.77 24.75 -10.37
N GLN A 716 4.04 25.81 -10.73
CA GLN A 716 4.62 27.10 -11.10
C GLN A 716 5.44 27.68 -9.93
N ASP A 717 4.90 27.65 -8.70
CA ASP A 717 5.59 28.10 -7.49
C ASP A 717 6.86 27.30 -7.21
N ALA A 718 6.81 25.98 -7.36
CA ALA A 718 7.97 25.11 -7.17
C ALA A 718 9.07 25.40 -8.21
N ALA A 719 8.69 25.59 -9.47
CA ALA A 719 9.61 25.97 -10.54
C ALA A 719 10.25 27.34 -10.29
N GLN A 720 9.47 28.33 -9.87
CA GLN A 720 9.97 29.66 -9.50
C GLN A 720 10.94 29.62 -8.32
N LYS A 721 10.62 28.86 -7.26
CA LYS A 721 11.51 28.66 -6.11
C LYS A 721 12.82 27.99 -6.50
N LYS A 722 12.77 27.00 -7.40
CA LYS A 722 13.96 26.32 -7.92
C LYS A 722 14.82 27.28 -8.74
N ALA A 723 14.22 28.05 -9.64
CA ALA A 723 14.92 29.06 -10.45
C ALA A 723 15.57 30.13 -9.56
N LYS A 724 14.86 30.60 -8.51
CA LYS A 724 15.40 31.56 -7.55
C LYS A 724 16.60 30.99 -6.80
N ARG A 725 16.53 29.74 -6.33
CA ARG A 725 17.67 29.06 -5.66
C ARG A 725 18.88 28.96 -6.60
N GLN A 726 18.68 28.53 -7.83
CA GLN A 726 19.75 28.44 -8.84
C GLN A 726 20.37 29.81 -9.12
N SER A 727 19.54 30.87 -9.24
CA SER A 727 20.04 32.23 -9.43
C SER A 727 20.84 32.76 -8.23
N MET A 728 20.44 32.41 -7.01
CA MET A 728 21.18 32.79 -5.79
C MET A 728 22.52 32.04 -5.72
N GLU A 729 22.53 30.74 -6.00
CA GLU A 729 23.74 29.91 -6.07
C GLU A 729 24.72 30.38 -7.15
N GLU A 730 24.22 30.86 -8.30
CA GLU A 730 25.04 31.47 -9.36
C GLU A 730 25.58 32.85 -8.99
N SER A 731 24.82 33.64 -8.21
CA SER A 731 25.21 35.00 -7.80
C SER A 731 26.21 35.04 -6.64
N ASP A 732 26.24 34.03 -5.77
CA ASP A 732 27.08 34.01 -4.57
C ASP A 732 28.52 33.52 -4.80
N GLY A 733 28.92 33.20 -6.03
CA GLY A 733 30.32 32.87 -6.36
C GLY A 733 30.93 31.75 -5.48
N LEU A 734 30.09 30.89 -4.90
CA LEU A 734 30.53 29.76 -4.10
C LEU A 734 31.09 28.72 -5.06
N GLU A 735 32.42 28.54 -5.01
CA GLU A 735 33.10 27.38 -5.60
C GLU A 735 32.26 26.15 -5.31
N LYS A 736 31.90 25.41 -6.37
CA LYS A 736 31.24 24.12 -6.27
C LYS A 736 31.99 23.26 -5.27
N ARG A 737 31.49 23.16 -4.03
CA ARG A 737 31.68 21.97 -3.22
C ARG A 737 30.81 20.91 -3.90
N GLU A 738 31.33 20.32 -4.97
CA GLU A 738 30.92 19.00 -5.38
C GLU A 738 30.97 18.14 -4.12
N SER A 739 29.80 17.70 -3.65
CA SER A 739 29.75 16.70 -2.61
C SER A 739 30.61 15.54 -3.08
N LYS A 740 31.70 15.25 -2.37
CA LYS A 740 32.48 14.02 -2.51
C LYS A 740 31.62 12.83 -2.06
N ARG A 741 30.52 12.57 -2.77
CA ARG A 741 30.05 11.21 -3.02
C ARG A 741 30.49 10.90 -4.44
N GLN A 742 31.79 10.69 -4.62
CA GLN A 742 32.22 9.75 -5.65
C GLN A 742 31.59 8.42 -5.23
N ARG A 743 30.45 8.05 -5.83
CA ARG A 743 30.17 6.62 -5.99
C ARG A 743 31.43 6.05 -6.64
N LYS A 744 32.08 5.07 -6.02
CA LYS A 744 33.02 4.23 -6.75
C LYS A 744 32.28 3.79 -8.01
N VAL A 745 32.69 4.30 -9.16
CA VAL A 745 32.28 3.72 -10.44
C VAL A 745 33.04 2.41 -10.47
N VAL A 746 32.39 1.35 -9.98
CA VAL A 746 32.88 0.01 -10.18
C VAL A 746 32.66 -0.27 -11.66
N ASP A 747 33.75 -0.31 -12.42
CA ASP A 747 33.73 -0.84 -13.77
C ASP A 747 33.56 -2.36 -13.63
N TYR A 748 32.31 -2.81 -13.68
CA TYR A 748 31.96 -4.22 -13.53
C TYR A 748 32.61 -5.12 -14.59
N VAL A 749 33.02 -4.55 -15.74
CA VAL A 749 33.73 -5.28 -16.78
C VAL A 749 35.21 -5.46 -16.40
N ALA A 750 35.84 -4.43 -15.81
CA ALA A 750 37.19 -4.55 -15.27
C ALA A 750 37.23 -5.49 -14.05
N LEU A 751 36.25 -5.39 -13.14
CA LEU A 751 36.15 -6.27 -11.96
C LEU A 751 35.91 -7.74 -12.34
N ALA A 752 35.07 -8.00 -13.36
CA ALA A 752 34.88 -9.35 -13.89
C ALA A 752 36.15 -9.91 -14.58
N ALA A 753 36.94 -9.06 -15.22
CA ALA A 753 38.23 -9.45 -15.82
C ALA A 753 39.32 -9.73 -14.76
N GLU A 754 39.27 -9.05 -13.62
CA GLU A 754 40.16 -9.25 -12.46
C GLU A 754 39.80 -10.55 -11.72
N LEU A 755 38.51 -10.79 -11.45
CA LEU A 755 38.00 -12.03 -10.86
C LEU A 755 38.21 -13.27 -11.75
N GLN A 756 38.24 -13.08 -13.08
CA GLN A 756 38.63 -14.15 -14.01
C GLN A 756 40.13 -14.45 -13.97
N LYS A 757 40.98 -13.44 -13.69
CA LYS A 757 42.43 -13.64 -13.54
C LYS A 757 42.76 -14.36 -12.24
N GLU A 758 42.14 -13.96 -11.13
CA GLU A 758 42.33 -14.60 -9.81
C GLU A 758 41.90 -16.08 -9.83
N ASN A 759 40.79 -16.42 -10.51
CA ASN A 759 40.36 -17.82 -10.70
C ASN A 759 41.27 -18.67 -11.62
N THR A 760 42.19 -18.06 -12.36
CA THR A 760 43.22 -18.76 -13.14
C THR A 760 44.56 -18.89 -12.43
N GLU A 761 44.77 -18.19 -11.31
CA GLU A 761 46.00 -18.31 -10.51
C GLU A 761 45.82 -19.28 -9.30
N GLU A 762 44.58 -19.65 -8.96
CA GLU A 762 44.26 -20.71 -7.98
C GLU A 762 43.94 -22.10 -8.60
N LYS A 763 44.28 -22.32 -9.88
CA LYS A 763 44.34 -23.65 -10.52
C LYS A 763 45.72 -23.89 -11.09
#